data_AF-A0A0W0WX87-F1
#
_entry.id   AF-A0A0W0WX87-F1
#
_cell.length_a   1.000
_cell.length_b   1.000
_cell.length_c   1.000
_cell.angle_alpha   90.00
_cell.angle_beta   90.00
_cell.angle_gamma   90.00
#
_symmetry.space_group_name_H-M   'P 1'
#
loop_
_entity.id
_entity.type
_entity.pdbx_description
1 polymer ?
#
loop_
_entity_poly.entity_id
_entity_poly.type
_entity_poly.pdbx_seq_one_letter_code
_entity_poly.pdbx_strand_id
1 'polypeptide(L)'
;MRNHSELYQTEDLIRPVVVDAHTEHHLDGKKLHAQLVADEPLGYEAMADLLREVNDAQFNIISTVVTTPEGETQWLRDATRAIPLAQRISHDAPVIEANNMLLRTLSRLRPIDFAIDKKLGGEGAAIRAEMRTEFAKLSEKILAIAQDSAKSNDAKLEEIKAAEKAFNTFLVEKLHDAHLTEGCDSAKDAENLLFRYRNLSSVLTPARTMVTLTYDETAGMLQRETQYPVTKKTPEQQEELEKLKEVLPYPGHDEKSAHTRLSVAEQQADSLFAELIASEDTALPAQARKTHLVGAKNAFIVKNELILLEEPSVLDRPDELDALRAEEENVLWLARMGSPAYVGSGESTERVRLHAGAALEQVRVTAAEKMGQEAADLKLHVTTLNTYTFLESQATIVSNIAAVTRKEGRGDDYSYLPTNDDGTFRVVDIAEGLDFGEEGRPRGSAPLAKATRLDSVSKVMRAAAKTFLSVVNCASGQDRTGTAVEKTTQDWTKERYVALGKDPTHIEEVRARGGNAAEITAHHVHGSPGMKDDSIANNYIDSHETFSEAVTRELYRKSAGTNKENKVGDVAFLKHPCARAIQAYEDNLQAFERALSAFDETHHSEKHRAFYKKGCELLAYVKETAGNDLGSLKPDHLADLTRVLSCATQTLNDVDDKDKTRKNIGELAKISQHVSGRSSAWKNVGIGLLVFACAALLCIGILAAIPSGGSSLLLTVAGAAGLSVAATAGITVGAAASAVAGAGLFAHGKEKGLAKEVSEFKAALKEITKENRSEKTDDLSEPLLEGQRSNI
;
A
#
# COMPACT_ATOMS: atom_id res chain seq x y z
N MET A 1 -9.82 13.57 37.88
CA MET A 1 -8.59 13.02 37.28
C MET A 1 -8.96 12.22 36.05
N ARG A 2 -8.21 12.37 34.96
CA ARG A 2 -8.32 11.47 33.80
C ARG A 2 -7.85 10.09 34.19
N ASN A 3 -8.44 9.10 33.56
CA ASN A 3 -8.15 7.70 33.79
C ASN A 3 -7.89 7.03 32.44
N HIS A 4 -7.08 5.96 32.48
CA HIS A 4 -6.96 5.02 31.36
C HIS A 4 -8.33 4.41 31.00
N SER A 5 -8.41 3.67 29.90
CA SER A 5 -9.67 3.03 29.49
C SER A 5 -10.20 2.05 30.56
N GLU A 6 -11.50 1.72 30.48
CA GLU A 6 -12.11 0.70 31.35
C GLU A 6 -11.39 -0.65 31.26
N LEU A 7 -10.88 -0.98 30.07
CA LEU A 7 -10.11 -2.21 29.85
C LEU A 7 -8.80 -2.21 30.64
N TYR A 8 -8.08 -1.08 30.66
CA TYR A 8 -6.88 -0.91 31.48
C TYR A 8 -7.21 -0.98 32.98
N GLN A 9 -8.34 -0.37 33.39
CA GLN A 9 -8.79 -0.35 34.79
C GLN A 9 -9.39 -1.67 35.27
N THR A 10 -9.65 -2.62 34.36
CA THR A 10 -10.21 -3.93 34.72
C THR A 10 -9.33 -4.55 35.78
N GLU A 11 -9.92 -4.75 36.97
CA GLU A 11 -9.17 -5.19 38.14
C GLU A 11 -8.30 -6.36 37.73
N ASP A 12 -7.01 -6.25 38.06
CA ASP A 12 -6.12 -7.39 38.13
C ASP A 12 -5.65 -7.90 36.72
N LEU A 13 -5.98 -7.19 35.61
CA LEU A 13 -5.41 -7.39 34.26
C LEU A 13 -4.02 -6.75 34.11
N ILE A 14 -3.81 -5.61 34.74
CA ILE A 14 -2.52 -4.90 34.78
C ILE A 14 -2.02 -4.89 36.21
N ARG A 15 -0.75 -5.24 36.41
CA ARG A 15 -0.09 -5.23 37.72
C ARG A 15 1.12 -4.30 37.69
N PRO A 16 1.16 -3.26 38.55
CA PRO A 16 2.38 -2.50 38.76
C PRO A 16 3.37 -3.36 39.54
N VAL A 17 4.58 -3.50 39.01
CA VAL A 17 5.68 -4.25 39.63
C VAL A 17 6.85 -3.31 39.84
N VAL A 18 7.33 -3.21 41.08
CA VAL A 18 8.53 -2.42 41.39
C VAL A 18 9.76 -3.25 41.01
N VAL A 19 10.52 -2.77 40.03
CA VAL A 19 11.77 -3.39 39.55
C VAL A 19 12.90 -2.39 39.75
N ASP A 20 13.88 -2.76 40.58
CA ASP A 20 15.00 -1.91 40.99
C ASP A 20 14.58 -0.51 41.48
N ALA A 21 14.61 0.49 40.59
CA ALA A 21 14.37 1.91 40.87
C ALA A 21 13.13 2.50 40.19
N HIS A 22 12.31 1.69 39.50
CA HIS A 22 11.13 2.14 38.77
C HIS A 22 9.97 1.15 38.89
N THR A 23 8.78 1.57 38.48
CA THR A 23 7.58 0.73 38.41
C THR A 23 7.35 0.35 36.95
N GLU A 24 7.30 -0.95 36.67
CA GLU A 24 6.85 -1.48 35.39
C GLU A 24 5.36 -1.82 35.45
N HIS A 25 4.61 -1.53 34.39
CA HIS A 25 3.21 -1.93 34.27
C HIS A 25 3.10 -3.21 33.45
N HIS A 26 2.79 -4.34 34.10
CA HIS A 26 2.76 -5.67 33.48
C HIS A 26 1.34 -6.10 33.13
N LEU A 27 1.13 -6.51 31.87
CA LEU A 27 -0.09 -7.20 31.47
C LEU A 27 -0.07 -8.67 31.91
N ASP A 28 -1.17 -9.15 32.50
CA ASP A 28 -1.35 -10.56 32.83
C ASP A 28 -1.70 -11.37 31.56
N GLY A 29 -0.70 -12.10 31.05
CA GLY A 29 -0.83 -12.85 29.81
C GLY A 29 -1.92 -13.93 29.83
N LYS A 30 -2.23 -14.53 30.98
CA LYS A 30 -3.27 -15.57 31.09
C LYS A 30 -4.66 -14.97 31.01
N LYS A 31 -4.87 -13.83 31.69
CA LYS A 31 -6.16 -13.12 31.63
C LYS A 31 -6.41 -12.54 30.25
N LEU A 32 -5.37 -11.96 29.64
CA LEU A 32 -5.45 -11.47 28.28
C LEU A 32 -5.76 -12.61 27.28
N HIS A 33 -5.11 -13.76 27.42
CA HIS A 33 -5.46 -14.95 26.63
C HIS A 33 -6.95 -15.27 26.78
N ALA A 34 -7.45 -15.38 28.02
CA ALA A 34 -8.85 -15.69 28.28
C ALA A 34 -9.82 -14.70 27.61
N GLN A 35 -9.51 -13.40 27.61
CA GLN A 35 -10.31 -12.38 26.93
C GLN A 35 -10.26 -12.50 25.39
N LEU A 36 -9.13 -12.93 24.82
CA LEU A 36 -8.96 -13.08 23.37
C LEU A 36 -9.68 -14.31 22.79
N VAL A 37 -9.95 -15.32 23.61
CA VAL A 37 -10.61 -16.58 23.21
C VAL A 37 -11.99 -16.79 23.84
N ALA A 38 -12.53 -15.77 24.51
CA ALA A 38 -13.88 -15.80 25.06
C ALA A 38 -14.96 -15.91 23.96
N ASP A 39 -16.18 -16.26 24.35
CA ASP A 39 -17.34 -16.32 23.45
C ASP A 39 -17.61 -14.96 22.78
N GLU A 40 -17.42 -13.88 23.54
CA GLU A 40 -17.35 -12.50 23.05
C GLU A 40 -15.91 -12.01 23.19
N PRO A 41 -15.05 -12.26 22.18
CA PRO A 41 -13.63 -12.03 22.34
C PRO A 41 -13.31 -10.53 22.23
N LEU A 42 -12.28 -10.11 22.96
CA LEU A 42 -11.74 -8.75 22.84
C LEU A 42 -11.41 -8.43 21.37
N GLY A 43 -11.90 -7.29 20.89
CA GLY A 43 -11.64 -6.80 19.54
C GLY A 43 -10.17 -6.43 19.35
N TYR A 44 -9.62 -6.66 18.15
CA TYR A 44 -8.21 -6.37 17.89
C TYR A 44 -7.84 -4.88 18.02
N GLU A 45 -8.79 -3.97 17.75
CA GLU A 45 -8.57 -2.54 17.93
C GLU A 45 -8.46 -2.18 19.41
N ALA A 46 -9.38 -2.66 20.25
CA ALA A 46 -9.32 -2.46 21.69
C ALA A 46 -8.04 -3.06 22.30
N MET A 47 -7.56 -4.18 21.76
CA MET A 47 -6.27 -4.75 22.13
C MET A 47 -5.08 -3.87 21.70
N ALA A 48 -5.11 -3.30 20.50
CA ALA A 48 -4.07 -2.37 20.05
C ALA A 48 -4.05 -1.10 20.93
N ASP A 49 -5.22 -0.60 21.30
CA ASP A 49 -5.38 0.53 22.22
C ASP A 49 -4.81 0.18 23.62
N LEU A 50 -5.19 -0.96 24.21
CA LEU A 50 -4.66 -1.44 25.49
C LEU A 50 -3.13 -1.52 25.51
N LEU A 51 -2.52 -2.12 24.49
CA LEU A 51 -1.06 -2.24 24.40
C LEU A 51 -0.37 -0.87 24.32
N ARG A 52 -0.98 0.10 23.64
CA ARG A 52 -0.48 1.47 23.60
C ARG A 52 -0.63 2.18 24.94
N GLU A 53 -1.77 2.02 25.62
CA GLU A 53 -1.98 2.55 26.97
C GLU A 53 -0.96 2.00 27.97
N VAL A 54 -0.66 0.69 27.89
CA VAL A 54 0.33 0.05 28.78
C VAL A 54 1.75 0.55 28.49
N ASN A 55 2.08 0.85 27.23
CA ASN A 55 3.37 1.46 26.89
C ASN A 55 3.48 2.89 27.44
N ASP A 56 2.44 3.71 27.27
CA ASP A 56 2.39 5.08 27.79
C ASP A 56 2.41 5.11 29.34
N ALA A 57 1.74 4.14 29.99
CA ALA A 57 1.72 4.00 31.44
C ALA A 57 3.11 3.77 32.06
N GLN A 58 4.05 3.15 31.33
CA GLN A 58 5.45 3.00 31.79
C GLN A 58 6.11 4.35 32.10
N PHE A 59 5.59 5.45 31.53
CA PHE A 59 6.11 6.80 31.67
C PHE A 59 5.16 7.73 32.45
N ASN A 60 4.15 7.17 33.11
CA ASN A 60 3.06 7.91 33.76
C ASN A 60 2.32 8.84 32.78
N ILE A 61 2.14 8.39 31.54
CA ILE A 61 1.30 9.06 30.53
C ILE A 61 -0.05 8.34 30.51
N ILE A 62 -1.12 9.09 30.72
CA ILE A 62 -2.47 8.55 30.69
C ILE A 62 -3.00 8.66 29.26
N SER A 63 -3.16 7.52 28.61
CA SER A 63 -3.69 7.46 27.24
C SER A 63 -5.07 6.85 27.22
N THR A 64 -5.95 7.41 26.40
CA THR A 64 -7.34 6.93 26.28
C THR A 64 -7.97 7.41 24.98
N VAL A 65 -9.04 6.72 24.58
CA VAL A 65 -9.89 7.13 23.45
C VAL A 65 -10.99 8.03 23.99
N VAL A 66 -11.11 9.24 23.42
CA VAL A 66 -12.18 10.18 23.75
C VAL A 66 -12.99 10.53 22.50
N THR A 67 -14.28 10.81 22.67
CA THR A 67 -15.14 11.30 21.60
C THR A 67 -15.49 12.75 21.89
N THR A 68 -15.22 13.65 20.94
CA THR A 68 -15.56 15.07 21.10
C THR A 68 -17.07 15.28 21.05
N PRO A 69 -17.59 16.44 21.50
CA PRO A 69 -18.99 16.79 21.35
C PRO A 69 -19.49 16.75 19.90
N GLU A 70 -18.61 16.99 18.93
CA GLU A 70 -18.87 16.92 17.48
C GLU A 70 -18.83 15.48 16.93
N GLY A 71 -18.56 14.48 17.78
CA GLY A 71 -18.51 13.07 17.40
C GLY A 71 -17.17 12.59 16.86
N GLU A 72 -16.10 13.40 16.92
CA GLU A 72 -14.76 13.01 16.44
C GLU A 72 -14.07 12.11 17.49
N THR A 73 -13.59 10.94 17.08
CA THR A 73 -12.80 10.07 17.95
C THR A 73 -11.33 10.48 17.97
N GLN A 74 -10.77 10.66 19.17
CA GLN A 74 -9.40 11.10 19.39
C GLN A 74 -8.62 10.11 20.24
N TRP A 75 -7.34 9.95 19.93
CA TRP A 75 -6.34 9.33 20.80
C TRP A 75 -5.69 10.43 21.65
N LEU A 76 -6.11 10.53 22.90
CA LEU A 76 -5.60 11.51 23.85
C LEU A 76 -4.47 10.90 24.67
N ARG A 77 -3.33 11.60 24.75
CA ARG A 77 -2.16 11.28 25.57
C ARG A 77 -1.91 12.41 26.56
N ASP A 78 -2.26 12.18 27.81
CA ASP A 78 -2.04 13.14 28.89
C ASP A 78 -0.68 12.89 29.56
N ALA A 79 0.31 13.68 29.16
CA ALA A 79 1.67 13.63 29.68
C ALA A 79 1.96 14.80 30.66
N THR A 80 0.93 15.46 31.19
CA THR A 80 1.08 16.60 32.12
C THR A 80 1.76 16.20 33.44
N ARG A 81 1.71 14.91 33.78
CA ARG A 81 2.38 14.31 34.96
C ARG A 81 3.41 13.24 34.59
N ALA A 82 3.90 13.25 33.35
CA ALA A 82 4.83 12.22 32.88
C ALA A 82 6.15 12.23 33.66
N ILE A 83 6.74 11.05 33.84
CA ILE A 83 8.00 10.85 34.57
C ILE A 83 9.12 11.66 33.89
N PRO A 84 9.97 12.39 34.64
CA PRO A 84 11.14 13.07 34.11
C PRO A 84 12.06 12.14 33.32
N LEU A 85 12.66 12.61 32.22
CA LEU A 85 13.41 11.76 31.28
C LEU A 85 14.53 10.95 31.95
N ALA A 86 15.23 11.53 32.92
CA ALA A 86 16.33 10.88 33.64
C ALA A 86 15.89 9.70 34.53
N GLN A 87 14.59 9.59 34.82
CA GLN A 87 14.01 8.55 35.68
C GLN A 87 13.26 7.48 34.88
N ARG A 88 13.20 7.60 33.54
CA ARG A 88 12.47 6.67 32.68
C ARG A 88 13.21 5.35 32.51
N ILE A 89 12.43 4.29 32.36
CA ILE A 89 12.94 3.03 31.84
C ILE A 89 13.40 3.20 30.40
N SER A 90 14.30 2.32 29.95
CA SER A 90 14.72 2.31 28.56
C SER A 90 13.55 1.94 27.65
N HIS A 91 13.39 2.63 26.52
CA HIS A 91 12.47 2.24 25.45
C HIS A 91 12.78 0.86 24.84
N ASP A 92 13.97 0.32 25.08
CA ASP A 92 14.39 -1.03 24.68
C ASP A 92 14.12 -2.09 25.76
N ALA A 93 13.48 -1.73 26.88
CA ALA A 93 13.15 -2.68 27.94
C ALA A 93 12.28 -3.82 27.40
N PRO A 94 12.49 -5.08 27.83
CA PRO A 94 11.72 -6.22 27.32
C PRO A 94 10.21 -6.09 27.46
N VAL A 95 9.72 -5.40 28.49
CA VAL A 95 8.27 -5.13 28.69
C VAL A 95 7.69 -4.24 27.59
N ILE A 96 8.41 -3.20 27.16
CA ILE A 96 8.00 -2.31 26.06
C ILE A 96 8.13 -3.04 24.72
N GLU A 97 9.23 -3.77 24.50
CA GLU A 97 9.44 -4.47 23.23
C GLU A 97 8.46 -5.62 23.02
N ALA A 98 8.06 -6.32 24.09
CA ALA A 98 6.98 -7.30 24.03
C ALA A 98 5.68 -6.68 23.51
N ASN A 99 5.27 -5.53 24.07
CA ASN A 99 4.07 -4.83 23.61
C ASN A 99 4.22 -4.30 22.18
N ASN A 100 5.37 -3.73 21.83
CA ASN A 100 5.65 -3.28 20.47
C ASN A 100 5.58 -4.43 19.46
N MET A 101 6.12 -5.60 19.81
CA MET A 101 6.04 -6.79 18.97
C MET A 101 4.61 -7.26 18.78
N LEU A 102 3.79 -7.29 19.84
CA LEU A 102 2.37 -7.63 19.74
C LEU A 102 1.60 -6.62 18.88
N LEU A 103 1.90 -5.31 18.98
CA LEU A 103 1.35 -4.27 18.11
C LEU A 103 1.73 -4.46 16.63
N ARG A 104 2.99 -4.80 16.34
CA ARG A 104 3.40 -5.14 14.96
C ARG A 104 2.67 -6.37 14.46
N THR A 105 2.45 -7.35 15.33
CA THR A 105 1.75 -8.60 15.00
C THR A 105 0.28 -8.35 14.70
N LEU A 106 -0.42 -7.58 15.53
CA LEU A 106 -1.78 -7.12 15.26
C LEU A 106 -1.88 -6.35 13.95
N SER A 107 -0.89 -5.49 13.65
CA SER A 107 -0.86 -4.75 12.38
C SER A 107 -0.78 -5.68 11.17
N ARG A 108 -0.31 -6.93 11.29
CA ARG A 108 -0.33 -7.93 10.20
C ARG A 108 -1.59 -8.80 10.26
N LEU A 109 -1.95 -9.28 11.45
CA LEU A 109 -3.05 -10.21 11.67
C LEU A 109 -4.42 -9.60 11.33
N ARG A 110 -4.70 -8.38 11.80
CA ARG A 110 -5.99 -7.69 11.56
C ARG A 110 -6.36 -7.57 10.08
N PRO A 111 -5.48 -7.06 9.20
CA PRO A 111 -5.81 -6.94 7.78
C PRO A 111 -5.88 -8.29 7.06
N ILE A 112 -5.14 -9.30 7.51
CA ILE A 112 -5.26 -10.68 6.98
C ILE A 112 -6.61 -11.29 7.38
N ASP A 113 -7.02 -11.14 8.64
CA ASP A 113 -8.32 -11.59 9.14
C ASP A 113 -9.47 -10.96 8.32
N PHE A 114 -9.41 -9.64 8.10
CA PHE A 114 -10.35 -8.93 7.23
C PHE A 114 -10.34 -9.46 5.78
N ALA A 115 -9.16 -9.67 5.19
CA ALA A 115 -9.05 -10.15 3.81
C ALA A 115 -9.66 -11.54 3.62
N ILE A 116 -9.44 -12.44 4.60
CA ILE A 116 -10.01 -13.78 4.62
C ILE A 116 -11.54 -13.70 4.73
N ASP A 117 -12.07 -12.83 5.61
CA ASP A 117 -13.51 -12.63 5.74
C ASP A 117 -14.14 -12.06 4.47
N LYS A 118 -13.55 -11.00 3.89
CA LYS A 118 -14.05 -10.38 2.66
C LYS A 118 -14.01 -11.34 1.47
N LYS A 119 -13.03 -12.25 1.40
CA LYS A 119 -12.89 -13.22 0.30
C LYS A 119 -13.74 -14.48 0.48
N LEU A 120 -13.80 -15.03 1.69
CA LEU A 120 -14.37 -16.36 1.96
C LEU A 120 -15.64 -16.34 2.82
N GLY A 121 -15.96 -15.21 3.46
CA GLY A 121 -17.07 -15.09 4.41
C GLY A 121 -17.05 -16.20 5.46
N GLY A 122 -18.19 -16.87 5.63
CA GLY A 122 -18.35 -17.96 6.59
C GLY A 122 -17.40 -19.14 6.38
N GLU A 123 -16.94 -19.41 5.15
CA GLU A 123 -15.97 -20.49 4.89
C GLU A 123 -14.57 -20.18 5.45
N GLY A 124 -14.27 -18.90 5.70
CA GLY A 124 -13.03 -18.44 6.33
C GLY A 124 -13.04 -18.52 7.86
N ALA A 125 -14.18 -18.79 8.49
CA ALA A 125 -14.35 -18.68 9.94
C ALA A 125 -13.38 -19.56 10.74
N ALA A 126 -13.12 -20.79 10.28
CA ALA A 126 -12.18 -21.70 10.95
C ALA A 126 -10.73 -21.17 10.91
N ILE A 127 -10.29 -20.65 9.77
CA ILE A 127 -8.94 -20.06 9.61
C ILE A 127 -8.79 -18.84 10.54
N ARG A 128 -9.81 -17.97 10.56
CA ARG A 128 -9.84 -16.77 11.41
C ARG A 128 -9.85 -17.11 12.90
N ALA A 129 -10.61 -18.13 13.31
CA ALA A 129 -10.61 -18.62 14.69
C ALA A 129 -9.24 -19.17 15.10
N GLU A 130 -8.59 -19.95 14.24
CA GLU A 130 -7.24 -20.46 14.47
C GLU A 130 -6.23 -19.31 14.63
N MET A 131 -6.28 -18.30 13.76
CA MET A 131 -5.43 -17.11 13.87
C MET A 131 -5.59 -16.39 15.21
N ARG A 132 -6.84 -16.23 15.68
CA ARG A 132 -7.14 -15.60 16.97
C ARG A 132 -6.60 -16.43 18.14
N THR A 133 -6.81 -17.75 18.12
CA THR A 133 -6.29 -18.66 19.15
C THR A 133 -4.76 -18.65 19.20
N GLU A 134 -4.08 -18.69 18.06
CA GLU A 134 -2.61 -18.61 18.03
C GLU A 134 -2.09 -17.25 18.48
N PHE A 135 -2.79 -16.16 18.17
CA PHE A 135 -2.43 -14.83 18.69
C PHE A 135 -2.59 -14.74 20.23
N ALA A 136 -3.63 -15.36 20.80
CA ALA A 136 -3.82 -15.43 22.24
C ALA A 136 -2.67 -16.19 22.93
N LYS A 137 -2.27 -17.34 22.37
CA LYS A 137 -1.12 -18.12 22.85
C LYS A 137 0.19 -17.34 22.72
N LEU A 138 0.41 -16.64 21.60
CA LEU A 138 1.58 -15.78 21.41
C LEU A 138 1.62 -14.68 22.47
N SER A 139 0.50 -14.02 22.72
CA SER A 139 0.39 -12.93 23.71
C SER A 139 0.77 -13.40 25.10
N GLU A 140 0.21 -14.53 25.56
CA GLU A 140 0.57 -15.13 26.85
C GLU A 140 2.07 -15.46 26.92
N LYS A 141 2.60 -16.14 25.90
CA LYS A 141 4.01 -16.54 25.83
C LYS A 141 4.95 -15.34 25.91
N ILE A 142 4.65 -14.28 25.18
CA ILE A 142 5.56 -13.13 25.03
C ILE A 142 5.58 -12.26 26.27
N LEU A 143 4.43 -12.07 26.90
CA LEU A 143 4.34 -11.40 28.19
C LEU A 143 5.09 -12.20 29.28
N ALA A 144 4.95 -13.54 29.27
CA ALA A 144 5.71 -14.39 30.19
C ALA A 144 7.24 -14.30 29.96
N ILE A 145 7.71 -14.25 28.71
CA ILE A 145 9.14 -14.07 28.39
C ILE A 145 9.65 -12.72 28.93
N ALA A 146 8.91 -11.63 28.69
CA ALA A 146 9.32 -10.30 29.14
C ALA A 146 9.46 -10.21 30.66
N GLN A 147 8.56 -10.89 31.37
CA GLN A 147 8.44 -10.87 32.83
C GLN A 147 9.32 -11.92 33.54
N ASP A 148 10.06 -12.75 32.80
CA ASP A 148 10.91 -13.81 33.37
C ASP A 148 12.15 -13.23 34.07
N SER A 149 12.14 -13.16 35.40
CA SER A 149 13.26 -12.62 36.18
C SER A 149 14.53 -13.47 36.13
N ALA A 150 14.47 -14.72 35.64
CA ALA A 150 15.64 -15.59 35.52
C ALA A 150 16.45 -15.34 34.23
N LYS A 151 15.89 -14.61 33.25
CA LYS A 151 16.54 -14.33 31.96
C LYS A 151 17.12 -12.93 31.91
N SER A 152 18.27 -12.80 31.24
CA SER A 152 18.81 -11.48 30.87
C SER A 152 17.91 -10.79 29.83
N ASN A 153 17.97 -9.46 29.80
CA ASN A 153 17.20 -8.68 28.82
C ASN A 153 17.52 -9.07 27.38
N ASP A 154 18.79 -9.30 27.05
CA ASP A 154 19.20 -9.73 25.70
C ASP A 154 18.59 -11.08 25.31
N ALA A 155 18.59 -12.05 26.23
CA ALA A 155 17.98 -13.36 25.98
C ALA A 155 16.45 -13.23 25.75
N LYS A 156 15.77 -12.39 26.54
CA LYS A 156 14.34 -12.11 26.35
C LYS A 156 14.07 -11.51 24.97
N LEU A 157 14.84 -10.51 24.57
CA LEU A 157 14.67 -9.82 23.29
C LEU A 157 14.88 -10.76 22.09
N GLU A 158 15.86 -11.67 22.16
CA GLU A 158 16.07 -12.66 21.10
C GLU A 158 14.93 -13.68 21.01
N GLU A 159 14.39 -14.14 22.15
CA GLU A 159 13.21 -15.02 22.16
C GLU A 159 11.95 -14.33 21.63
N ILE A 160 11.76 -13.05 21.94
CA ILE A 160 10.65 -12.23 21.40
C ILE A 160 10.76 -12.14 19.87
N LYS A 161 11.95 -11.83 19.32
CA LYS A 161 12.17 -11.78 17.87
C LYS A 161 11.94 -13.13 17.20
N ALA A 162 12.38 -14.22 17.81
CA ALA A 162 12.18 -15.57 17.29
C ALA A 162 10.69 -15.94 17.23
N ALA A 163 9.93 -15.57 18.27
CA ALA A 163 8.48 -15.78 18.30
C ALA A 163 7.74 -14.93 17.25
N GLU A 164 8.14 -13.68 17.04
CA GLU A 164 7.59 -12.83 15.97
C GLU A 164 7.79 -13.48 14.59
N LYS A 165 9.00 -13.98 14.31
CA LYS A 165 9.32 -14.66 13.06
C LYS A 165 8.46 -15.91 12.85
N ALA A 166 8.29 -16.72 13.89
CA ALA A 166 7.45 -17.91 13.84
C ALA A 166 5.99 -17.55 13.53
N PHE A 167 5.45 -16.53 14.22
CA PHE A 167 4.07 -16.09 14.00
C PHE A 167 3.85 -15.49 12.60
N ASN A 168 4.81 -14.73 12.07
CA ASN A 168 4.75 -14.26 10.68
C ASN A 168 4.66 -15.40 9.68
N THR A 169 5.38 -16.50 9.92
CA THR A 169 5.34 -17.69 9.07
C THR A 169 3.95 -18.32 9.09
N PHE A 170 3.39 -18.46 10.29
CA PHE A 170 2.01 -18.92 10.49
C PHE A 170 0.99 -18.04 9.76
N LEU A 171 1.12 -16.71 9.81
CA LEU A 171 0.23 -15.81 9.06
C LEU A 171 0.30 -16.03 7.54
N VAL A 172 1.49 -16.30 6.99
CA VAL A 172 1.68 -16.60 5.56
C VAL A 172 1.05 -17.94 5.21
N GLU A 173 1.13 -18.94 6.09
CA GLU A 173 0.44 -20.21 5.94
C GLU A 173 -1.09 -20.00 5.88
N LYS A 174 -1.66 -19.16 6.75
CA LYS A 174 -3.11 -18.87 6.72
C LYS A 174 -3.55 -18.09 5.48
N LEU A 175 -2.71 -17.18 4.98
CA LEU A 175 -2.92 -16.57 3.67
C LEU A 175 -2.88 -17.62 2.55
N HIS A 176 -1.99 -18.60 2.65
CA HIS A 176 -1.89 -19.70 1.69
C HIS A 176 -3.13 -20.60 1.72
N ASP A 177 -3.58 -21.00 2.90
CA ASP A 177 -4.82 -21.77 3.12
C ASP A 177 -6.04 -21.04 2.52
N ALA A 178 -6.07 -19.70 2.60
CA ALA A 178 -7.11 -18.85 2.04
C ALA A 178 -6.92 -18.51 0.54
N HIS A 179 -5.91 -19.10 -0.12
CA HIS A 179 -5.56 -18.85 -1.52
C HIS A 179 -5.26 -17.36 -1.80
N LEU A 180 -4.62 -16.65 -0.87
CA LEU A 180 -4.24 -15.23 -0.95
C LEU A 180 -2.72 -15.03 -1.17
N THR A 181 -2.00 -16.07 -1.62
CA THR A 181 -0.55 -16.06 -1.85
C THR A 181 -0.17 -16.28 -3.32
N GLU A 182 -1.10 -16.04 -4.23
CA GLU A 182 -0.92 -16.28 -5.66
C GLU A 182 0.23 -15.44 -6.23
N GLY A 183 1.23 -16.12 -6.80
CA GLY A 183 2.45 -15.49 -7.30
C GLY A 183 3.54 -15.26 -6.24
N CYS A 184 3.39 -15.78 -5.02
CA CYS A 184 4.45 -15.84 -4.01
C CYS A 184 5.09 -17.23 -3.99
N ASP A 185 6.41 -17.31 -4.16
CA ASP A 185 7.15 -18.60 -4.12
C ASP A 185 8.39 -18.58 -3.22
N SER A 186 8.69 -17.42 -2.62
CA SER A 186 9.88 -17.20 -1.82
C SER A 186 9.58 -16.52 -0.48
N ALA A 187 10.52 -16.63 0.46
CA ALA A 187 10.46 -15.88 1.72
C ALA A 187 10.40 -14.36 1.48
N LYS A 188 11.03 -13.87 0.40
CA LYS A 188 11.03 -12.45 0.09
C LYS A 188 9.66 -11.96 -0.35
N ASP A 189 8.94 -12.75 -1.14
CA ASP A 189 7.57 -12.41 -1.54
C ASP A 189 6.62 -12.45 -0.35
N ALA A 190 6.76 -13.45 0.51
CA ALA A 190 6.00 -13.55 1.75
C ALA A 190 6.24 -12.34 2.67
N GLU A 191 7.50 -11.91 2.86
CA GLU A 191 7.84 -10.70 3.62
C GLU A 191 7.22 -9.44 3.01
N ASN A 192 7.25 -9.32 1.68
CA ASN A 192 6.65 -8.17 0.97
C ASN A 192 5.12 -8.18 1.10
N LEU A 193 4.48 -9.34 1.02
CA LEU A 193 3.05 -9.49 1.19
C LEU A 193 2.62 -9.17 2.63
N LEU A 194 3.33 -9.66 3.65
CA LEU A 194 3.08 -9.26 5.04
C LEU A 194 3.29 -7.76 5.25
N PHE A 195 4.31 -7.17 4.63
CA PHE A 195 4.51 -5.72 4.66
C PHE A 195 3.35 -4.96 4.00
N ARG A 196 2.78 -5.49 2.91
CA ARG A 196 1.61 -4.93 2.23
C ARG A 196 0.40 -4.92 3.17
N TYR A 197 0.06 -6.06 3.76
CA TYR A 197 -1.02 -6.17 4.74
C TYR A 197 -0.77 -5.26 5.95
N ARG A 198 0.46 -5.23 6.48
CA ARG A 198 0.83 -4.33 7.57
C ARG A 198 0.55 -2.85 7.27
N ASN A 199 0.72 -2.40 6.03
CA ASN A 199 0.38 -1.04 5.65
C ASN A 199 -1.13 -0.83 5.53
N LEU A 200 -1.87 -1.84 5.06
CA LEU A 200 -3.33 -1.81 4.95
C LEU A 200 -4.04 -1.86 6.31
N SER A 201 -3.33 -2.16 7.40
CA SER A 201 -3.91 -2.09 8.74
C SER A 201 -4.43 -0.69 9.10
N SER A 202 -3.83 0.36 8.52
CA SER A 202 -4.16 1.76 8.82
C SER A 202 -5.52 2.20 8.28
N VAL A 203 -6.13 1.43 7.38
CA VAL A 203 -7.44 1.75 6.77
C VAL A 203 -8.57 0.89 7.32
N LEU A 204 -8.29 -0.01 8.28
CA LEU A 204 -9.30 -0.85 8.91
C LEU A 204 -10.19 -0.09 9.91
N THR A 205 -9.67 1.01 10.45
CA THR A 205 -10.40 1.87 11.37
C THR A 205 -10.23 3.33 10.94
N PRO A 206 -11.22 4.20 11.23
CA PRO A 206 -11.09 5.63 11.00
C PRO A 206 -9.81 6.15 11.65
N ALA A 207 -9.06 6.97 10.91
CA ALA A 207 -7.85 7.59 11.41
C ALA A 207 -8.21 8.58 12.51
N ARG A 208 -7.71 8.32 13.72
CA ARG A 208 -8.00 9.14 14.90
C ARG A 208 -7.11 10.37 14.92
N THR A 209 -7.65 11.49 15.37
CA THR A 209 -6.83 12.64 15.74
C THR A 209 -6.02 12.30 16.97
N MET A 210 -4.73 12.65 16.99
CA MET A 210 -3.89 12.46 18.17
C MET A 210 -3.73 13.80 18.91
N VAL A 211 -4.06 13.80 20.21
CA VAL A 211 -3.86 14.96 21.09
C VAL A 211 -2.83 14.58 22.14
N THR A 212 -1.78 15.38 22.31
CA THR A 212 -0.83 15.24 23.42
C THR A 212 -0.87 16.48 24.29
N LEU A 213 -1.04 16.30 25.59
CA LEU A 213 -0.95 17.36 26.58
C LEU A 213 0.36 17.23 27.35
N THR A 214 1.07 18.35 27.50
CA THR A 214 2.28 18.46 28.35
C THR A 214 2.17 19.72 29.19
N TYR A 215 2.74 19.70 30.39
CA TYR A 215 2.64 20.83 31.31
C TYR A 215 4.03 21.22 31.83
N ASP A 216 4.35 22.51 31.69
CA ASP A 216 5.50 23.13 32.30
C ASP A 216 5.06 23.80 33.61
N GLU A 217 5.33 23.11 34.72
CA GLU A 217 4.99 23.60 36.06
C GLU A 217 5.72 24.89 36.43
N THR A 218 6.95 25.08 35.93
CA THR A 218 7.77 26.27 36.25
C THR A 218 7.22 27.50 35.55
N ALA A 219 6.80 27.35 34.29
CA ALA A 219 6.20 28.44 33.52
C ALA A 219 4.69 28.63 33.80
N GLY A 220 4.02 27.61 34.36
CA GLY A 220 2.57 27.55 34.48
C GLY A 220 1.87 27.38 33.13
N MET A 221 2.51 26.65 32.20
CA MET A 221 2.10 26.61 30.79
C MET A 221 1.68 25.21 30.38
N LEU A 222 0.43 25.06 29.95
CA LEU A 222 -0.06 23.86 29.28
C LEU A 222 0.23 23.97 27.79
N GLN A 223 0.88 22.96 27.24
CA GLN A 223 1.01 22.79 25.80
C GLN A 223 0.08 21.67 25.33
N ARG A 224 -0.77 21.99 24.36
CA ARG A 224 -1.63 21.04 23.65
C ARG A 224 -1.15 20.95 22.21
N GLU A 225 -0.72 19.77 21.81
CA GLU A 225 -0.38 19.45 20.43
C GLU A 225 -1.44 18.51 19.84
N THR A 226 -2.12 18.95 18.79
CA THR A 226 -3.16 18.19 18.09
C THR A 226 -2.69 17.88 16.67
N GLN A 227 -2.75 16.61 16.29
CA GLN A 227 -2.38 16.12 14.96
C GLN A 227 -3.61 15.54 14.26
N TYR A 228 -4.18 16.32 13.35
CA TYR A 228 -5.35 15.94 12.56
C TYR A 228 -4.89 15.14 11.33
N PRO A 229 -5.29 13.86 11.18
CA PRO A 229 -4.93 13.08 10.00
C PRO A 229 -5.58 13.66 8.74
N VAL A 230 -4.87 13.61 7.62
CA VAL A 230 -5.39 14.01 6.30
C VAL A 230 -6.00 12.78 5.63
N THR A 231 -7.33 12.73 5.55
CA THR A 231 -8.09 11.51 5.18
C THR A 231 -8.90 11.65 3.88
N LYS A 232 -9.67 12.73 3.72
CA LYS A 232 -10.61 12.92 2.59
C LYS A 232 -9.89 12.93 1.25
N LYS A 233 -10.24 12.04 0.32
CA LYS A 233 -9.58 11.93 -1.01
C LYS A 233 -10.12 12.97 -1.98
N THR A 234 -9.31 13.43 -2.94
CA THR A 234 -9.81 14.28 -4.04
C THR A 234 -10.60 13.44 -5.06
N PRO A 235 -11.48 14.04 -5.88
CA PRO A 235 -12.21 13.31 -6.92
C PRO A 235 -11.29 12.50 -7.86
N GLU A 236 -10.16 13.07 -8.28
CA GLU A 236 -9.18 12.42 -9.15
C GLU A 236 -8.50 11.23 -8.44
N GLN A 237 -8.35 11.29 -7.12
CA GLN A 237 -7.84 10.17 -6.34
C GLN A 237 -8.89 9.06 -6.22
N GLN A 238 -10.17 9.39 -6.06
CA GLN A 238 -11.26 8.40 -5.99
C GLN A 238 -11.35 7.60 -7.29
N GLU A 239 -11.32 8.27 -8.45
CA GLU A 239 -11.33 7.59 -9.76
C GLU A 239 -10.16 6.61 -9.94
N GLU A 240 -8.97 6.96 -9.43
CA GLU A 240 -7.81 6.08 -9.51
C GLU A 240 -7.90 4.92 -8.52
N LEU A 241 -8.47 5.13 -7.34
CA LEU A 241 -8.66 4.07 -6.33
C LEU A 241 -9.65 3.01 -6.79
N GLU A 242 -10.64 3.35 -7.60
CA GLU A 242 -11.56 2.38 -8.21
C GLU A 242 -10.83 1.34 -9.07
N LYS A 243 -9.70 1.72 -9.70
CA LYS A 243 -8.89 0.80 -10.51
C LYS A 243 -8.20 -0.29 -9.68
N LEU A 244 -8.04 -0.09 -8.37
CA LEU A 244 -7.46 -1.09 -7.48
C LEU A 244 -8.36 -2.33 -7.32
N LYS A 245 -9.65 -2.22 -7.65
CA LYS A 245 -10.60 -3.34 -7.58
C LYS A 245 -10.29 -4.42 -8.62
N GLU A 246 -9.62 -4.05 -9.72
CA GLU A 246 -9.36 -4.95 -10.84
C GLU A 246 -8.00 -5.66 -10.70
N VAL A 247 -8.03 -6.99 -10.55
CA VAL A 247 -6.83 -7.82 -10.53
C VAL A 247 -6.50 -8.28 -11.95
N LEU A 248 -5.35 -7.82 -12.48
CA LEU A 248 -4.86 -8.14 -13.82
C LEU A 248 -3.50 -8.86 -13.73
N PRO A 249 -3.48 -10.21 -13.78
CA PRO A 249 -2.24 -10.98 -13.74
C PRO A 249 -1.32 -10.73 -14.95
N TYR A 250 -1.91 -10.48 -16.12
CA TYR A 250 -1.19 -10.34 -17.40
C TYR A 250 -1.54 -9.02 -18.10
N PRO A 251 -1.16 -7.86 -17.54
CA PRO A 251 -1.54 -6.59 -18.12
C PRO A 251 -0.88 -6.38 -19.49
N GLY A 252 -1.68 -5.93 -20.46
CA GLY A 252 -1.20 -5.42 -21.75
C GLY A 252 -0.34 -4.16 -21.58
N HIS A 253 0.28 -3.70 -22.67
CA HIS A 253 1.18 -2.54 -22.62
C HIS A 253 0.50 -1.29 -22.02
N ASP A 254 -0.73 -1.01 -22.44
CA ASP A 254 -1.47 0.20 -22.04
C ASP A 254 -2.23 0.03 -20.70
N GLU A 255 -2.24 -1.18 -20.14
CA GLU A 255 -2.86 -1.52 -18.85
C GLU A 255 -1.83 -1.55 -17.71
N LYS A 256 -0.54 -1.34 -18.02
CA LYS A 256 0.52 -1.27 -17.02
C LYS A 256 0.38 -0.01 -16.19
N SER A 257 0.25 -0.20 -14.88
CA SER A 257 0.16 0.84 -13.87
C SER A 257 1.00 0.48 -12.65
N ALA A 258 1.01 1.35 -11.64
CA ALA A 258 1.55 1.06 -10.32
C ALA A 258 0.91 -0.19 -9.69
N HIS A 259 -0.37 -0.44 -9.95
CA HIS A 259 -1.13 -1.56 -9.37
C HIS A 259 -0.90 -2.86 -10.15
N THR A 260 -1.09 -2.85 -11.48
CA THR A 260 -1.05 -4.07 -12.30
C THR A 260 0.36 -4.67 -12.47
N ARG A 261 1.40 -3.91 -12.10
CA ARG A 261 2.77 -4.42 -12.03
C ARG A 261 3.03 -5.31 -10.80
N LEU A 262 2.22 -5.19 -9.75
CA LEU A 262 2.42 -5.94 -8.50
C LEU A 262 2.15 -7.43 -8.69
N SER A 263 2.59 -8.25 -7.73
CA SER A 263 2.19 -9.66 -7.73
C SER A 263 0.68 -9.80 -7.61
N VAL A 264 0.13 -10.93 -8.06
CA VAL A 264 -1.33 -11.16 -8.01
C VAL A 264 -1.84 -11.13 -6.57
N ALA A 265 -1.10 -11.68 -5.62
CA ALA A 265 -1.41 -11.58 -4.19
C ALA A 265 -1.48 -10.13 -3.69
N GLU A 266 -0.54 -9.28 -4.11
CA GLU A 266 -0.56 -7.86 -3.74
C GLU A 266 -1.71 -7.10 -4.40
N GLN A 267 -2.03 -7.41 -5.67
CA GLN A 267 -3.20 -6.84 -6.34
C GLN A 267 -4.50 -7.26 -5.66
N GLN A 268 -4.64 -8.53 -5.27
CA GLN A 268 -5.78 -9.03 -4.51
C GLN A 268 -5.91 -8.33 -3.16
N ALA A 269 -4.78 -8.10 -2.46
CA ALA A 269 -4.79 -7.35 -1.22
C ALA A 269 -5.31 -5.91 -1.42
N ASP A 270 -4.83 -5.19 -2.44
CA ASP A 270 -5.32 -3.84 -2.75
C ASP A 270 -6.82 -3.86 -3.13
N SER A 271 -7.26 -4.83 -3.93
CA SER A 271 -8.66 -4.96 -4.38
C SER A 271 -9.63 -5.16 -3.22
N LEU A 272 -9.29 -6.03 -2.26
CA LEU A 272 -10.09 -6.26 -1.06
C LEU A 272 -10.21 -5.02 -0.17
N PHE A 273 -9.23 -4.12 -0.23
CA PHE A 273 -9.15 -2.91 0.58
C PHE A 273 -9.49 -1.62 -0.16
N ALA A 274 -9.78 -1.67 -1.47
CA ALA A 274 -9.96 -0.49 -2.30
C ALA A 274 -11.03 0.48 -1.73
N GLU A 275 -12.15 -0.06 -1.26
CA GLU A 275 -13.23 0.70 -0.61
C GLU A 275 -12.76 1.39 0.68
N LEU A 276 -12.00 0.68 1.52
CA LEU A 276 -11.47 1.23 2.77
C LEU A 276 -10.41 2.32 2.51
N ILE A 277 -9.56 2.13 1.49
CA ILE A 277 -8.57 3.13 1.08
C ILE A 277 -9.26 4.38 0.54
N ALA A 278 -10.37 4.23 -0.19
CA ALA A 278 -11.16 5.32 -0.74
C ALA A 278 -12.02 6.06 0.30
N SER A 279 -12.22 5.48 1.48
CA SER A 279 -13.01 6.11 2.55
C SER A 279 -12.48 7.50 2.92
N GLU A 280 -13.41 8.35 3.36
CA GLU A 280 -13.15 9.76 3.71
C GLU A 280 -12.47 9.94 5.06
N ASP A 281 -12.45 8.90 5.89
CA ASP A 281 -11.97 8.90 7.27
C ASP A 281 -10.71 8.04 7.47
N THR A 282 -10.19 7.39 6.44
CA THR A 282 -8.97 6.57 6.51
C THR A 282 -7.74 7.30 5.96
N ALA A 283 -6.57 6.96 6.51
CA ALA A 283 -5.29 7.53 6.12
C ALA A 283 -4.28 6.44 5.77
N LEU A 284 -3.36 6.77 4.85
CA LEU A 284 -2.30 5.86 4.42
C LEU A 284 -0.99 6.12 5.17
N PRO A 285 -0.22 5.07 5.50
CA PRO A 285 1.00 5.21 6.28
C PRO A 285 2.17 5.64 5.40
N ALA A 286 3.27 6.02 6.05
CA ALA A 286 4.50 6.50 5.39
C ALA A 286 5.10 5.52 4.38
N GLN A 287 4.91 4.24 4.64
CA GLN A 287 5.39 3.11 3.85
C GLN A 287 4.63 3.00 2.52
N ALA A 288 3.41 3.53 2.44
CA ALA A 288 2.58 3.44 1.25
C ALA A 288 3.07 4.27 0.05
N ARG A 289 4.08 5.15 0.24
CA ARG A 289 4.69 5.96 -0.84
C ARG A 289 5.27 5.16 -2.01
N LYS A 290 5.58 3.87 -1.79
CA LYS A 290 6.11 2.95 -2.81
C LYS A 290 5.04 2.02 -3.37
N THR A 291 3.93 1.86 -2.66
CA THR A 291 2.93 0.83 -2.96
C THR A 291 1.65 1.40 -3.52
N HIS A 292 1.28 2.64 -3.16
CA HIS A 292 0.04 3.29 -3.59
C HIS A 292 0.36 4.65 -4.22
N LEU A 293 -0.07 4.82 -5.48
CA LEU A 293 0.13 6.05 -6.26
C LEU A 293 -0.58 7.25 -5.65
N VAL A 294 -1.80 7.06 -5.12
CA VAL A 294 -2.74 8.15 -4.80
C VAL A 294 -3.03 8.29 -3.31
N GLY A 295 -3.32 9.52 -2.86
CA GLY A 295 -3.59 9.88 -1.47
C GLY A 295 -2.33 10.33 -0.71
N ALA A 296 -2.48 11.34 0.15
CA ALA A 296 -1.44 11.82 1.05
C ALA A 296 -0.98 10.70 2.01
N LYS A 297 0.33 10.63 2.27
CA LYS A 297 0.94 9.57 3.09
C LYS A 297 1.45 10.16 4.40
N ASN A 298 1.12 9.53 5.52
CA ASN A 298 1.58 9.96 6.85
C ASN A 298 1.40 11.47 7.06
N ALA A 299 0.25 11.99 6.63
CA ALA A 299 -0.01 13.41 6.51
C ALA A 299 -0.89 13.88 7.65
N PHE A 300 -0.44 14.94 8.33
CA PHE A 300 -1.12 15.51 9.48
C PHE A 300 -1.07 17.04 9.43
N ILE A 301 -2.19 17.67 9.79
CA ILE A 301 -2.21 19.08 10.17
C ILE A 301 -1.89 19.15 11.66
N VAL A 302 -0.84 19.86 12.01
CA VAL A 302 -0.31 19.95 13.37
C VAL A 302 -0.67 21.31 13.94
N LYS A 303 -1.50 21.32 14.99
CA LYS A 303 -1.87 22.51 15.75
C LYS A 303 -1.14 22.46 17.09
N ASN A 304 -0.33 23.46 17.38
CA ASN A 304 0.30 23.65 18.69
C ASN A 304 -0.35 24.83 19.38
N GLU A 305 -0.77 24.63 20.62
CA GLU A 305 -1.40 25.65 21.47
C GLU A 305 -0.62 25.77 22.78
N LEU A 306 -0.32 27.00 23.18
CA LEU A 306 0.24 27.32 24.49
C LEU A 306 -0.82 28.05 25.32
N ILE A 307 -1.14 27.51 26.49
CA ILE A 307 -2.24 27.97 27.34
C ILE A 307 -1.69 28.22 28.73
N LEU A 308 -1.74 29.47 29.17
CA LEU A 308 -1.34 29.85 30.53
C LEU A 308 -2.41 29.35 31.52
N LEU A 309 -1.98 28.60 32.55
CA LEU A 309 -2.86 28.17 33.63
C LEU A 309 -2.68 29.08 34.84
N GLU A 310 -3.74 29.75 35.25
CA GLU A 310 -3.77 30.50 36.51
C GLU A 310 -3.88 29.57 37.72
N GLU A 311 -4.59 28.45 37.57
CA GLU A 311 -4.82 27.46 38.62
C GLU A 311 -4.43 26.05 38.14
N PRO A 312 -3.32 25.47 38.65
CA PRO A 312 -2.87 24.14 38.25
C PRO A 312 -3.87 23.00 38.53
N SER A 313 -4.83 23.21 39.45
CA SER A 313 -5.87 22.23 39.77
C SER A 313 -6.82 21.93 38.59
N VAL A 314 -6.84 22.79 37.56
CA VAL A 314 -7.59 22.55 36.31
C VAL A 314 -7.12 21.26 35.63
N LEU A 315 -5.86 20.86 35.80
CA LEU A 315 -5.34 19.60 35.28
C LEU A 315 -6.07 18.36 35.82
N ASP A 316 -6.70 18.46 36.99
CA ASP A 316 -7.46 17.36 37.59
C ASP A 316 -8.95 17.34 37.17
N ARG A 317 -9.39 18.33 36.39
CA ARG A 317 -10.78 18.58 35.96
C ARG A 317 -10.90 18.48 34.42
N PRO A 318 -11.12 17.27 33.86
CA PRO A 318 -11.06 17.03 32.41
C PRO A 318 -11.94 17.95 31.58
N ASP A 319 -13.18 18.17 32.01
CA ASP A 319 -14.13 19.02 31.27
C ASP A 319 -13.66 20.48 31.17
N GLU A 320 -13.04 21.00 32.23
CA GLU A 320 -12.47 22.34 32.23
C GLU A 320 -11.20 22.41 31.37
N LEU A 321 -10.33 21.40 31.48
CA LEU A 321 -9.11 21.26 30.68
C LEU A 321 -9.42 21.23 29.16
N ASP A 322 -10.46 20.50 28.76
CA ASP A 322 -10.90 20.39 27.37
C ASP A 322 -11.57 21.66 26.85
N ALA A 323 -12.13 22.48 27.74
CA ALA A 323 -12.71 23.78 27.38
C ALA A 323 -11.65 24.87 27.14
N LEU A 324 -10.41 24.70 27.62
CA LEU A 324 -9.36 25.69 27.47
C LEU A 324 -9.03 25.98 26.00
N ARG A 325 -8.75 27.24 25.67
CA ARG A 325 -8.35 27.70 24.33
C ARG A 325 -7.14 28.62 24.48
N ALA A 326 -6.19 28.50 23.56
CA ALA A 326 -5.08 29.45 23.46
C ALA A 326 -5.55 30.74 22.77
N GLU A 327 -4.91 31.86 23.12
CA GLU A 327 -4.99 33.10 22.33
C GLU A 327 -4.39 32.88 20.95
N GLU A 328 -4.82 33.65 19.95
CA GLU A 328 -4.46 33.47 18.54
C GLU A 328 -2.93 33.53 18.33
N GLU A 329 -2.24 34.48 18.97
CA GLU A 329 -0.77 34.57 18.89
C GLU A 329 -0.01 33.40 19.56
N ASN A 330 -0.71 32.59 20.34
CA ASN A 330 -0.20 31.40 21.03
C ASN A 330 -0.61 30.09 20.32
N VAL A 331 -1.03 30.19 19.05
CA VAL A 331 -1.32 29.05 18.18
C VAL A 331 -0.32 29.01 17.03
N LEU A 332 0.25 27.82 16.78
CA LEU A 332 1.05 27.54 15.59
C LEU A 332 0.41 26.41 14.78
N TRP A 333 0.17 26.69 13.51
CA TRP A 333 -0.28 25.70 12.52
C TRP A 333 0.88 25.29 11.61
N LEU A 334 1.12 23.99 11.51
CA LEU A 334 2.05 23.36 10.58
C LEU A 334 1.37 22.20 9.86
N ALA A 335 2.00 21.70 8.81
CA ALA A 335 1.65 20.40 8.26
C ALA A 335 2.90 19.54 8.06
N ARG A 336 2.75 18.24 8.30
CA ARG A 336 3.78 17.25 8.03
C ARG A 336 3.23 16.18 7.11
N MET A 337 4.05 15.67 6.21
CA MET A 337 3.68 14.52 5.38
C MET A 337 4.89 13.74 4.90
N GLY A 338 4.66 12.49 4.47
CA GLY A 338 5.56 11.80 3.57
C GLY A 338 5.59 12.43 2.19
N SER A 339 6.51 11.99 1.34
CA SER A 339 6.64 12.53 -0.02
C SER A 339 5.28 12.56 -0.75
N PRO A 340 4.81 13.73 -1.22
CA PRO A 340 3.64 13.81 -2.10
C PRO A 340 3.83 13.02 -3.40
N ALA A 341 5.07 12.94 -3.88
CA ALA A 341 5.40 12.19 -5.09
C ALA A 341 5.52 10.69 -4.81
N TYR A 342 4.82 9.89 -5.63
CA TYR A 342 5.00 8.44 -5.70
C TYR A 342 6.41 8.10 -6.22
N VAL A 343 7.04 7.12 -5.59
CA VAL A 343 8.42 6.67 -5.92
C VAL A 343 8.52 5.18 -6.22
N GLY A 344 7.38 4.50 -6.32
CA GLY A 344 7.36 3.16 -6.88
C GLY A 344 7.50 3.21 -8.40
N SER A 345 7.00 2.18 -9.06
CA SER A 345 7.27 1.91 -10.47
C SER A 345 6.00 1.51 -11.20
N GLY A 346 5.99 1.64 -12.53
CA GLY A 346 4.81 1.34 -13.34
C GLY A 346 4.00 2.57 -13.75
N GLU A 347 4.50 3.78 -13.43
CA GLU A 347 3.81 5.04 -13.73
C GLU A 347 4.68 6.01 -14.50
N SER A 348 4.04 6.84 -15.33
CA SER A 348 4.71 7.93 -16.04
C SER A 348 4.99 9.11 -15.10
N THR A 349 6.00 9.92 -15.43
CA THR A 349 6.31 11.11 -14.64
C THR A 349 5.14 12.11 -14.58
N GLU A 350 4.36 12.22 -15.66
CA GLU A 350 3.19 13.08 -15.73
C GLU A 350 2.11 12.64 -14.73
N ARG A 351 1.80 11.35 -14.68
CA ARG A 351 0.85 10.80 -13.70
C ARG A 351 1.32 10.96 -12.27
N VAL A 352 2.63 10.77 -12.02
CA VAL A 352 3.21 11.02 -10.69
C VAL A 352 3.04 12.48 -10.26
N ARG A 353 3.21 13.45 -11.17
CA ARG A 353 3.00 14.88 -10.87
C ARG A 353 1.55 15.20 -10.58
N LEU A 354 0.62 14.71 -11.41
CA LEU A 354 -0.81 14.89 -11.23
C LEU A 354 -1.24 14.49 -9.80
N HIS A 355 -0.87 13.27 -9.37
CA HIS A 355 -1.26 12.79 -8.05
C HIS A 355 -0.46 13.41 -6.90
N ALA A 356 0.76 13.88 -7.13
CA ALA A 356 1.48 14.69 -6.15
C ALA A 356 0.79 16.03 -5.90
N GLY A 357 0.26 16.68 -6.94
CA GLY A 357 -0.58 17.87 -6.82
C GLY A 357 -1.87 17.58 -6.05
N ALA A 358 -2.56 16.50 -6.38
CA ALA A 358 -3.76 16.07 -5.66
C ALA A 358 -3.48 15.77 -4.17
N ALA A 359 -2.32 15.22 -3.82
CA ALA A 359 -1.94 14.99 -2.43
C ALA A 359 -1.71 16.30 -1.65
N LEU A 360 -1.16 17.33 -2.29
CA LEU A 360 -1.02 18.67 -1.69
C LEU A 360 -2.39 19.37 -1.56
N GLU A 361 -3.26 19.23 -2.55
CA GLU A 361 -4.65 19.70 -2.47
C GLU A 361 -5.37 19.10 -1.26
N GLN A 362 -5.18 17.79 -1.05
CA GLN A 362 -5.74 17.07 0.09
C GLN A 362 -5.35 17.72 1.42
N VAL A 363 -4.07 18.05 1.58
CA VAL A 363 -3.54 18.75 2.76
C VAL A 363 -4.18 20.13 2.90
N ARG A 364 -4.28 20.90 1.81
CA ARG A 364 -4.86 22.25 1.82
C ARG A 364 -6.32 22.23 2.26
N VAL A 365 -7.13 21.33 1.70
CA VAL A 365 -8.56 21.24 2.03
C VAL A 365 -8.75 20.84 3.49
N THR A 366 -8.02 19.83 3.98
CA THR A 366 -8.10 19.43 5.39
C THR A 366 -7.64 20.55 6.33
N ALA A 367 -6.56 21.26 5.99
CA ALA A 367 -6.08 22.38 6.80
C ALA A 367 -7.08 23.53 6.84
N ALA A 368 -7.65 23.91 5.70
CA ALA A 368 -8.64 24.97 5.60
C ALA A 368 -9.86 24.66 6.47
N GLU A 369 -10.38 23.43 6.41
CA GLU A 369 -11.47 22.95 7.27
C GLU A 369 -11.12 23.07 8.77
N LYS A 370 -9.94 22.61 9.19
CA LYS A 370 -9.52 22.63 10.61
C LYS A 370 -9.14 24.03 11.11
N MET A 371 -8.72 24.93 10.22
CA MET A 371 -8.37 26.32 10.51
C MET A 371 -9.59 27.26 10.41
N GLY A 372 -10.74 26.79 9.94
CA GLY A 372 -11.93 27.62 9.71
C GLY A 372 -11.74 28.64 8.57
N GLN A 373 -10.98 28.26 7.54
CA GLN A 373 -10.67 29.09 6.37
C GLN A 373 -11.18 28.44 5.08
N GLU A 374 -11.30 29.24 4.02
CA GLU A 374 -11.62 28.73 2.68
C GLU A 374 -10.38 28.13 2.02
N ALA A 375 -10.52 26.93 1.43
CA ALA A 375 -9.39 26.24 0.79
C ALA A 375 -8.81 27.00 -0.42
N ALA A 376 -9.60 27.88 -1.05
CA ALA A 376 -9.14 28.70 -2.16
C ALA A 376 -8.16 29.81 -1.73
N ASP A 377 -8.24 30.25 -0.47
CA ASP A 377 -7.43 31.35 0.07
C ASP A 377 -6.19 30.86 0.81
N LEU A 378 -6.17 29.58 1.23
CA LEU A 378 -5.05 28.99 1.94
C LEU A 378 -3.92 28.58 1.01
N LYS A 379 -2.77 29.26 1.09
CA LYS A 379 -1.56 28.91 0.35
C LYS A 379 -0.65 27.98 1.13
N LEU A 380 0.04 27.09 0.43
CA LEU A 380 1.03 26.18 1.02
C LEU A 380 2.44 26.69 0.78
N HIS A 381 3.31 26.54 1.77
CA HIS A 381 4.76 26.62 1.57
C HIS A 381 5.37 25.24 1.83
N VAL A 382 5.88 24.60 0.78
CA VAL A 382 6.39 23.21 0.83
C VAL A 382 7.91 23.20 1.02
N THR A 383 8.34 22.78 2.20
CA THR A 383 9.75 22.55 2.56
C THR A 383 10.12 21.08 2.32
N THR A 384 11.06 20.83 1.42
CA THR A 384 11.53 19.47 1.09
C THR A 384 12.91 19.19 1.68
N LEU A 385 13.00 18.13 2.48
CA LEU A 385 14.21 17.69 3.20
C LEU A 385 14.99 16.57 2.48
N ASN A 386 14.48 16.10 1.34
CA ASN A 386 15.11 15.09 0.50
C ASN A 386 16.34 15.65 -0.21
N THR A 387 17.35 14.81 -0.43
CA THR A 387 18.57 15.18 -1.14
C THR A 387 18.45 14.80 -2.59
N TYR A 388 18.85 15.68 -3.50
CA TYR A 388 18.85 15.41 -4.93
C TYR A 388 19.91 14.35 -5.29
N THR A 389 19.54 13.08 -5.11
CA THR A 389 20.35 11.89 -5.39
C THR A 389 19.47 10.76 -5.90
N PHE A 390 20.03 9.84 -6.67
CA PHE A 390 19.31 8.65 -7.15
C PHE A 390 19.07 7.61 -6.05
N LEU A 391 19.74 7.74 -4.90
CA LEU A 391 19.49 6.89 -3.74
C LEU A 391 18.04 7.04 -3.27
N GLU A 392 17.37 5.91 -3.08
CA GLU A 392 15.96 5.85 -2.67
C GLU A 392 14.99 6.72 -3.50
N SER A 393 15.31 6.97 -4.77
CA SER A 393 14.50 7.81 -5.68
C SER A 393 14.32 9.26 -5.20
N GLN A 394 15.22 9.80 -4.38
CA GLN A 394 15.04 11.15 -3.81
C GLN A 394 15.10 12.27 -4.87
N ALA A 395 15.88 12.11 -5.94
CA ALA A 395 15.86 13.04 -7.08
C ALA A 395 14.49 13.10 -7.76
N THR A 396 13.79 11.96 -7.86
CA THR A 396 12.41 11.88 -8.38
C THR A 396 11.45 12.65 -7.49
N ILE A 397 11.59 12.52 -6.17
CA ILE A 397 10.78 13.27 -5.19
C ILE A 397 10.98 14.77 -5.41
N VAL A 398 12.23 15.23 -5.33
CA VAL A 398 12.56 16.66 -5.41
C VAL A 398 12.09 17.27 -6.73
N SER A 399 12.34 16.58 -7.86
CA SER A 399 11.98 17.08 -9.19
C SER A 399 10.47 17.21 -9.38
N ASN A 400 9.68 16.24 -8.90
CA ASN A 400 8.23 16.29 -9.07
C ASN A 400 7.57 17.27 -8.11
N ILE A 401 7.99 17.34 -6.85
CA ILE A 401 7.46 18.35 -5.91
C ILE A 401 7.76 19.75 -6.42
N ALA A 402 9.01 20.04 -6.81
CA ALA A 402 9.38 21.36 -7.31
C ALA A 402 8.61 21.73 -8.59
N ALA A 403 8.31 20.76 -9.46
CA ALA A 403 7.51 21.00 -10.66
C ALA A 403 6.07 21.36 -10.32
N VAL A 404 5.43 20.57 -9.46
CA VAL A 404 4.03 20.75 -9.04
C VAL A 404 3.83 22.08 -8.31
N THR A 405 4.76 22.45 -7.41
CA THR A 405 4.63 23.70 -6.65
C THR A 405 4.96 24.95 -7.47
N ARG A 406 6.05 24.94 -8.26
CA ARG A 406 6.52 26.15 -8.97
C ARG A 406 5.80 26.44 -10.30
N LYS A 407 5.28 25.42 -11.00
CA LYS A 407 4.69 25.58 -12.34
C LYS A 407 3.17 25.43 -12.36
N GLU A 408 2.62 24.64 -11.45
CA GLU A 408 1.20 24.28 -11.39
C GLU A 408 0.54 24.74 -10.08
N GLY A 409 1.32 25.32 -9.15
CA GLY A 409 0.87 25.73 -7.84
C GLY A 409 -0.08 26.92 -7.90
N ARG A 410 -1.15 26.88 -7.11
CA ARG A 410 -2.14 27.95 -6.94
C ARG A 410 -1.59 29.14 -6.13
N GLY A 411 -0.35 29.55 -6.40
CA GLY A 411 0.41 30.49 -5.57
C GLY A 411 1.09 29.85 -4.36
N ASP A 412 1.30 28.53 -4.39
CA ASP A 412 2.11 27.81 -3.41
C ASP A 412 3.60 28.09 -3.60
N ASP A 413 4.35 28.08 -2.50
CA ASP A 413 5.79 28.28 -2.51
C ASP A 413 6.57 27.00 -2.19
N TYR A 414 7.86 27.01 -2.53
CA TYR A 414 8.73 25.85 -2.38
C TYR A 414 10.13 26.23 -1.91
N SER A 415 10.59 25.51 -0.89
CA SER A 415 11.96 25.58 -0.42
C SER A 415 12.60 24.18 -0.36
N TYR A 416 13.84 24.06 -0.81
CA TYR A 416 14.67 22.86 -0.79
C TYR A 416 15.80 23.01 0.24
N LEU A 417 15.68 22.25 1.33
CA LEU A 417 16.61 22.26 2.45
C LEU A 417 16.93 20.82 2.90
N PRO A 418 17.76 20.09 2.13
CA PRO A 418 18.11 18.72 2.48
C PRO A 418 18.93 18.64 3.77
N THR A 419 18.60 17.69 4.66
CA THR A 419 19.16 17.59 6.02
C THR A 419 20.01 16.34 6.29
N ASN A 420 20.16 15.42 5.33
CA ASN A 420 21.09 14.28 5.50
C ASN A 420 22.54 14.70 5.22
N ASP A 421 23.51 13.81 5.50
CA ASP A 421 24.94 14.12 5.35
C ASP A 421 25.30 14.69 3.97
N ASP A 422 24.89 14.03 2.88
CA ASP A 422 25.12 14.51 1.51
C ASP A 422 24.34 15.80 1.18
N GLY A 423 23.17 15.96 1.81
CA GLY A 423 22.30 17.11 1.71
C GLY A 423 22.94 18.39 2.24
N THR A 424 23.75 18.27 3.29
CA THR A 424 24.42 19.42 3.90
C THR A 424 25.40 20.13 2.95
N PHE A 425 25.92 19.44 1.95
CA PHE A 425 26.76 19.99 0.87
C PHE A 425 25.96 20.75 -0.19
N ARG A 426 24.63 20.60 -0.24
CA ARG A 426 23.78 21.27 -1.20
C ARG A 426 23.47 22.69 -0.75
N VAL A 427 23.47 23.62 -1.69
CA VAL A 427 23.02 24.99 -1.46
C VAL A 427 21.53 24.98 -1.16
N VAL A 428 21.10 25.71 -0.12
CA VAL A 428 19.67 25.93 0.14
C VAL A 428 19.03 26.72 -1.00
N ASP A 429 17.84 26.31 -1.40
CA ASP A 429 16.98 27.08 -2.31
C ASP A 429 15.71 27.41 -1.53
N ILE A 430 15.48 28.69 -1.27
CA ILE A 430 14.42 29.16 -0.37
C ILE A 430 13.46 30.00 -1.20
N ALA A 431 12.16 29.87 -0.99
CA ALA A 431 11.16 30.72 -1.62
C ALA A 431 11.44 32.22 -1.40
N GLU A 432 11.12 33.04 -2.40
CA GLU A 432 11.19 34.50 -2.27
C GLU A 432 10.00 35.00 -1.44
N GLY A 433 10.14 36.17 -0.79
CA GLY A 433 9.04 36.80 -0.06
C GLY A 433 8.81 36.32 1.38
N LEU A 434 9.50 35.28 1.86
CA LEU A 434 9.44 34.89 3.28
C LEU A 434 10.04 35.96 4.21
N ASP A 435 9.32 36.29 5.28
CA ASP A 435 9.76 37.24 6.32
C ASP A 435 10.47 36.54 7.49
N PHE A 436 11.79 36.73 7.54
CA PHE A 436 12.66 36.19 8.59
C PHE A 436 12.84 37.14 9.79
N GLY A 437 12.26 38.35 9.77
CA GLY A 437 12.53 39.36 10.79
C GLY A 437 14.02 39.62 10.98
N GLU A 438 14.48 39.56 12.23
CA GLU A 438 15.89 39.82 12.60
C GLU A 438 16.84 38.64 12.35
N GLU A 439 16.33 37.40 12.20
CA GLU A 439 17.14 36.18 12.20
C GLU A 439 17.97 35.94 10.92
N GLY A 440 17.75 36.76 9.89
CA GLY A 440 18.39 36.69 8.58
C GLY A 440 17.95 35.47 7.74
N ARG A 441 17.78 35.67 6.44
CA ARG A 441 17.48 34.57 5.50
C ARG A 441 18.65 33.58 5.45
N PRO A 442 18.43 32.26 5.65
CA PRO A 442 19.50 31.27 5.51
C PRO A 442 20.07 31.24 4.09
N ARG A 443 21.38 30.96 3.95
CA ARG A 443 22.09 30.97 2.65
C ARG A 443 23.20 29.91 2.61
N GLY A 444 23.54 29.49 1.39
CA GLY A 444 24.71 28.65 1.13
C GLY A 444 24.53 27.16 1.47
N SER A 445 25.67 26.48 1.62
CA SER A 445 25.77 25.10 2.10
C SER A 445 26.24 25.07 3.55
N ALA A 446 26.07 23.94 4.24
CA ALA A 446 26.53 23.75 5.62
C ALA A 446 27.23 22.38 5.78
N PRO A 447 28.35 22.12 5.06
CA PRO A 447 28.93 20.78 4.95
C PRO A 447 29.16 20.11 6.30
N LEU A 448 28.66 18.89 6.47
CA LEU A 448 28.77 18.08 7.70
C LEU A 448 28.18 18.74 8.97
N ALA A 449 27.41 19.82 8.82
CA ALA A 449 26.78 20.56 9.90
C ALA A 449 25.24 20.37 9.84
N LYS A 450 24.77 19.17 10.21
CA LYS A 450 23.33 18.83 10.16
C LYS A 450 22.50 19.66 11.13
N ALA A 451 23.02 19.98 12.31
CA ALA A 451 22.32 20.83 13.29
C ALA A 451 22.08 22.23 12.71
N THR A 452 23.14 22.84 12.15
CA THR A 452 23.05 24.15 11.48
C THR A 452 22.08 24.14 10.29
N ARG A 453 22.03 23.03 9.54
CA ARG A 453 21.06 22.84 8.46
C ARG A 453 19.64 22.73 9.00
N LEU A 454 19.43 22.02 10.11
CA LEU A 454 18.13 21.89 10.75
C LEU A 454 17.64 23.23 11.33
N ASP A 455 18.53 24.04 11.92
CA ASP A 455 18.18 25.40 12.35
C ASP A 455 17.69 26.24 11.17
N SER A 456 18.35 26.12 10.01
CA SER A 456 17.91 26.80 8.78
C SER A 456 16.51 26.33 8.35
N VAL A 457 16.18 25.05 8.51
CA VAL A 457 14.84 24.50 8.26
C VAL A 457 13.83 25.09 9.22
N SER A 458 14.11 25.10 10.52
CA SER A 458 13.23 25.69 11.55
C SER A 458 12.92 27.15 11.25
N LYS A 459 13.95 27.95 10.91
CA LYS A 459 13.79 29.35 10.49
C LYS A 459 12.85 29.53 9.30
N VAL A 460 13.04 28.73 8.25
CA VAL A 460 12.18 28.78 7.04
C VAL A 460 10.75 28.38 7.38
N MET A 461 10.54 27.32 8.16
CA MET A 461 9.21 26.86 8.54
C MET A 461 8.45 27.89 9.38
N ARG A 462 9.11 28.52 10.37
CA ARG A 462 8.49 29.60 11.17
C ARG A 462 8.20 30.84 10.33
N ALA A 463 9.12 31.25 9.44
CA ALA A 463 8.89 32.37 8.52
C ALA A 463 7.70 32.10 7.59
N ALA A 464 7.59 30.88 7.06
CA ALA A 464 6.47 30.46 6.23
C ALA A 464 5.14 30.45 6.99
N ALA A 465 5.12 29.96 8.24
CA ALA A 465 3.91 29.85 9.06
C ALA A 465 3.22 31.20 9.36
N LYS A 466 3.91 32.34 9.17
CA LYS A 466 3.32 33.68 9.31
C LYS A 466 2.32 34.04 8.20
N THR A 467 2.39 33.39 7.04
CA THR A 467 1.61 33.77 5.84
C THR A 467 1.04 32.58 5.08
N PHE A 468 1.63 31.40 5.25
CA PHE A 468 1.27 30.16 4.58
C PHE A 468 1.02 29.07 5.61
N LEU A 469 0.36 27.98 5.20
CA LEU A 469 0.53 26.71 5.90
C LEU A 469 1.93 26.17 5.56
N SER A 470 2.82 26.11 6.55
CA SER A 470 4.15 25.52 6.38
C SER A 470 4.06 23.99 6.35
N VAL A 471 4.20 23.41 5.15
CA VAL A 471 4.20 21.96 4.92
C VAL A 471 5.64 21.47 4.85
N VAL A 472 6.02 20.48 5.66
CA VAL A 472 7.35 19.86 5.60
C VAL A 472 7.28 18.39 5.24
N ASN A 473 8.18 17.95 4.35
CA ASN A 473 8.25 16.56 3.92
C ASN A 473 9.69 16.03 3.81
N CYS A 474 9.81 14.74 4.08
CA CYS A 474 10.94 13.90 3.72
C CYS A 474 10.37 12.66 3.00
N ALA A 475 11.20 11.66 2.68
CA ALA A 475 10.71 10.45 2.01
C ALA A 475 9.54 9.78 2.77
N SER A 476 9.71 9.48 4.06
CA SER A 476 8.68 8.82 4.89
C SER A 476 7.70 9.81 5.53
N GLY A 477 8.12 11.05 5.81
CA GLY A 477 7.38 11.96 6.66
C GLY A 477 7.48 11.65 8.15
N GLN A 478 8.31 10.67 8.53
CA GLN A 478 8.49 10.20 9.91
C GLN A 478 9.76 10.78 10.53
N ASP A 479 10.91 10.49 9.93
CA ASP A 479 12.23 10.65 10.55
C ASP A 479 12.71 12.12 10.51
N ARG A 480 13.37 12.55 9.42
CA ARG A 480 13.81 13.95 9.22
C ARG A 480 12.67 14.97 9.35
N THR A 481 11.46 14.60 8.95
CA THR A 481 10.27 15.44 9.08
C THR A 481 9.88 15.60 10.55
N GLY A 482 9.87 14.52 11.34
CA GLY A 482 9.61 14.59 12.77
C GLY A 482 10.66 15.45 13.48
N THR A 483 11.94 15.27 13.16
CA THR A 483 13.03 16.10 13.68
C THR A 483 12.83 17.58 13.37
N ALA A 484 12.45 17.92 12.13
CA ALA A 484 12.19 19.30 11.72
C ALA A 484 10.97 19.93 12.40
N VAL A 485 9.85 19.19 12.50
CA VAL A 485 8.65 19.65 13.20
C VAL A 485 8.96 19.88 14.67
N GLU A 486 9.61 18.94 15.34
CA GLU A 486 9.95 19.04 16.76
C GLU A 486 10.85 20.25 17.04
N LYS A 487 11.92 20.44 16.25
CA LYS A 487 12.80 21.60 16.39
C LYS A 487 12.07 22.92 16.14
N THR A 488 11.24 22.98 15.09
CA THR A 488 10.45 24.17 14.74
C THR A 488 9.49 24.54 15.87
N THR A 489 8.79 23.55 16.43
CA THR A 489 7.86 23.77 17.53
C THR A 489 8.60 24.23 18.79
N GLN A 490 9.74 23.61 19.14
CA GLN A 490 10.56 24.05 20.26
C GLN A 490 11.03 25.50 20.11
N ASP A 491 11.54 25.87 18.93
CA ASP A 491 12.02 27.23 18.68
C ASP A 491 10.88 28.26 18.71
N TRP A 492 9.70 27.93 18.16
CA TRP A 492 8.51 28.77 18.28
C TRP A 492 8.05 28.91 19.74
N THR A 493 8.01 27.81 20.51
CA THR A 493 7.65 27.85 21.94
C THR A 493 8.64 28.72 22.72
N LYS A 494 9.94 28.66 22.42
CA LYS A 494 10.97 29.51 23.04
C LYS A 494 10.69 31.00 22.79
N GLU A 495 10.37 31.37 21.55
CA GLU A 495 10.00 32.76 21.21
C GLU A 495 8.75 33.23 21.96
N ARG A 496 7.71 32.39 22.01
CA ARG A 496 6.47 32.72 22.73
C ARG A 496 6.69 32.85 24.23
N TYR A 497 7.50 31.98 24.83
CA TYR A 497 7.84 32.07 26.26
C TYR A 497 8.55 33.39 26.57
N VAL A 498 9.54 33.77 25.77
CA VAL A 498 10.26 35.04 25.95
C VAL A 498 9.29 36.23 25.81
N ALA A 499 8.40 36.21 24.81
CA ALA A 499 7.40 37.26 24.62
C ALA A 499 6.42 37.38 25.80
N LEU A 500 6.14 36.27 26.49
CA LEU A 500 5.30 36.21 27.69
C LEU A 500 6.07 36.42 29.01
N GLY A 501 7.36 36.72 28.95
CA GLY A 501 8.22 36.90 30.14
C GLY A 501 8.45 35.61 30.94
N LYS A 502 8.40 34.45 30.29
CA LYS A 502 8.63 33.12 30.88
C LYS A 502 10.02 32.59 30.53
N ASP A 503 10.53 31.68 31.35
CA ASP A 503 11.85 31.06 31.15
C ASP A 503 11.78 29.93 30.10
N PRO A 504 12.46 30.04 28.94
CA PRO A 504 12.41 29.04 27.88
C PRO A 504 13.34 27.82 28.10
N THR A 505 14.11 27.78 29.19
CA THR A 505 15.18 26.77 29.39
C THR A 505 14.69 25.32 29.42
N HIS A 506 13.47 25.06 29.90
CA HIS A 506 12.93 23.72 30.11
C HIS A 506 12.13 23.15 28.92
N ILE A 507 11.92 23.92 27.86
CA ILE A 507 11.00 23.57 26.75
C ILE A 507 11.37 22.23 26.10
N GLU A 508 12.66 21.99 25.88
CA GLU A 508 13.14 20.76 25.24
C GLU A 508 12.77 19.52 26.06
N GLU A 509 13.00 19.57 27.37
CA GLU A 509 12.68 18.46 28.27
C GLU A 509 11.16 18.26 28.41
N VAL A 510 10.40 19.34 28.61
CA VAL A 510 8.94 19.28 28.77
C VAL A 510 8.27 18.64 27.55
N ARG A 511 8.69 19.05 26.34
CA ARG A 511 8.14 18.48 25.10
C ARG A 511 8.54 17.02 24.92
N ALA A 512 9.79 16.68 25.17
CA ALA A 512 10.26 15.30 25.08
C ALA A 512 9.56 14.37 26.08
N ARG A 513 9.17 14.84 27.26
CA ARG A 513 8.36 14.04 28.21
C ARG A 513 7.04 13.57 27.57
N GLY A 514 6.45 14.34 26.66
CA GLY A 514 5.28 13.91 25.89
C GLY A 514 5.59 12.80 24.88
N GLY A 515 6.83 12.68 24.38
CA GLY A 515 7.24 11.65 23.41
C GLY A 515 6.52 11.71 22.04
N ASN A 516 5.75 12.78 21.78
CA ASN A 516 4.81 12.84 20.67
C ASN A 516 5.49 12.71 19.28
N ALA A 517 6.65 13.33 19.09
CA ALA A 517 7.40 13.22 17.83
C ALA A 517 7.86 11.78 17.53
N ALA A 518 8.08 10.95 18.55
CA ALA A 518 8.32 9.52 18.39
C ALA A 518 7.03 8.74 18.13
N GLU A 519 5.97 8.98 18.92
CA GLU A 519 4.72 8.22 18.83
C GLU A 519 3.98 8.42 17.50
N ILE A 520 3.93 9.65 16.98
CA ILE A 520 3.27 9.94 15.69
C ILE A 520 3.84 9.11 14.54
N THR A 521 5.11 8.70 14.61
CA THR A 521 5.73 7.89 13.55
C THR A 521 5.05 6.53 13.38
N ALA A 522 4.49 5.95 14.44
CA ALA A 522 3.81 4.65 14.42
C ALA A 522 2.29 4.77 14.51
N HIS A 523 1.74 5.98 14.45
CA HIS A 523 0.32 6.23 14.71
C HIS A 523 -0.61 5.49 13.74
N HIS A 524 -0.26 5.41 12.45
CA HIS A 524 -1.05 4.66 11.47
C HIS A 524 -0.70 3.16 11.41
N VAL A 525 0.53 2.77 11.79
CA VAL A 525 1.00 1.37 11.79
C VAL A 525 1.81 1.14 13.06
N HIS A 526 1.21 0.43 14.01
CA HIS A 526 1.66 0.41 15.38
C HIS A 526 2.91 -0.49 15.60
N GLY A 527 3.58 -0.28 16.74
CA GLY A 527 4.65 -1.18 17.23
C GLY A 527 6.07 -0.87 16.74
N SER A 528 6.28 0.28 16.09
CA SER A 528 7.60 0.78 15.70
C SER A 528 7.76 2.29 15.99
N PRO A 529 7.47 2.78 17.21
CA PRO A 529 7.57 4.21 17.52
C PRO A 529 9.03 4.69 17.49
N GLY A 530 9.22 6.00 17.30
CA GLY A 530 10.54 6.63 17.25
C GLY A 530 11.00 7.01 15.85
N MET A 531 11.93 7.95 15.81
CA MET A 531 12.67 8.33 14.60
C MET A 531 13.96 7.52 14.51
N LYS A 532 14.52 7.43 13.29
CA LYS A 532 15.77 6.71 13.06
C LYS A 532 17.00 7.54 13.38
N ASP A 533 18.05 6.87 13.86
CA ASP A 533 19.32 7.51 14.22
C ASP A 533 19.97 8.28 13.05
N ASP A 534 19.72 7.85 11.80
CA ASP A 534 20.23 8.56 10.62
C ASP A 534 19.64 9.98 10.44
N SER A 535 18.51 10.28 11.09
CA SER A 535 17.93 11.62 11.14
C SER A 535 18.37 12.47 12.32
N ILE A 536 19.20 11.95 13.24
CA ILE A 536 19.85 12.76 14.28
C ILE A 536 20.70 13.83 13.61
N ALA A 537 20.44 15.09 13.93
CA ALA A 537 21.05 16.23 13.28
C ALA A 537 22.14 16.85 14.16
N ASN A 538 23.27 16.15 14.37
CA ASN A 538 24.41 16.73 15.08
C ASN A 538 25.48 17.20 14.09
N ASN A 539 26.24 18.22 14.47
CA ASN A 539 27.39 18.66 13.70
C ASN A 539 28.60 17.78 14.03
N TYR A 540 29.33 17.35 13.00
CA TYR A 540 30.52 16.53 13.20
C TYR A 540 31.76 17.33 13.65
N ILE A 541 31.86 18.60 13.23
CA ILE A 541 33.11 19.38 13.36
C ILE A 541 33.17 20.18 14.67
N ASP A 542 32.06 20.83 15.05
CA ASP A 542 32.00 21.72 16.22
C ASP A 542 31.22 21.11 17.40
N SER A 543 30.84 19.84 17.29
CA SER A 543 30.08 19.10 18.30
C SER A 543 28.76 19.77 18.72
N HIS A 544 28.18 20.62 17.87
CA HIS A 544 26.86 21.18 18.13
C HIS A 544 25.78 20.09 18.00
N GLU A 545 25.10 19.82 19.10
CA GLU A 545 23.97 18.88 19.16
C GLU A 545 22.64 19.62 18.98
N THR A 546 21.72 19.04 18.21
CA THR A 546 20.37 19.62 18.05
C THR A 546 19.54 19.47 19.33
N PHE A 547 19.66 18.31 19.97
CA PHE A 547 18.95 17.96 21.19
C PHE A 547 19.93 17.38 22.19
N SER A 548 19.68 17.60 23.47
CA SER A 548 20.35 16.94 24.58
C SER A 548 20.29 15.41 24.44
N GLU A 549 21.24 14.73 25.08
CA GLU A 549 21.32 13.26 25.05
C GLU A 549 20.03 12.59 25.57
N ALA A 550 19.44 13.14 26.64
CA ALA A 550 18.21 12.60 27.22
C ALA A 550 17.02 12.69 26.26
N VAL A 551 16.88 13.83 25.56
CA VAL A 551 15.83 14.04 24.57
C VAL A 551 16.08 13.20 23.32
N THR A 552 17.34 13.07 22.90
CA THR A 552 17.72 12.19 21.80
C THR A 552 17.30 10.74 22.08
N ARG A 553 17.54 10.20 23.28
CA ARG A 553 17.10 8.83 23.64
C ARG A 553 15.58 8.65 23.67
N GLU A 554 14.84 9.71 23.93
CA GLU A 554 13.37 9.68 23.95
C GLU A 554 12.79 9.70 22.53
N LEU A 555 13.40 10.48 21.64
CA LEU A 555 12.90 10.73 20.29
C LEU A 555 13.35 9.70 19.25
N TYR A 556 14.58 9.21 19.38
CA TYR A 556 15.21 8.25 18.47
C TYR A 556 15.31 6.90 19.15
N ARG A 557 14.54 5.92 18.66
CA ARG A 557 14.33 4.62 19.32
C ARG A 557 14.67 3.48 18.38
N LYS A 558 15.26 2.40 18.90
CA LYS A 558 15.63 1.23 18.07
C LYS A 558 14.43 0.58 17.39
N SER A 559 13.25 0.65 18.00
CA SER A 559 12.00 0.15 17.43
C SER A 559 11.62 0.83 16.10
N ALA A 560 12.13 2.03 15.80
CA ALA A 560 11.99 2.65 14.48
C ALA A 560 12.63 1.81 13.35
N GLY A 561 13.65 1.01 13.67
CA GLY A 561 14.31 0.09 12.75
C GLY A 561 13.43 -1.07 12.29
N THR A 562 12.43 -1.47 13.08
CA THR A 562 11.56 -2.63 12.80
C THR A 562 10.38 -2.30 11.89
N ASN A 563 10.22 -1.04 11.48
CA ASN A 563 9.06 -0.57 10.70
C ASN A 563 8.94 -1.18 9.29
N LYS A 564 9.99 -1.86 8.81
CA LYS A 564 10.02 -2.60 7.55
C LYS A 564 10.33 -4.09 7.72
N GLU A 565 10.52 -4.56 8.96
CA GLU A 565 10.88 -5.95 9.23
C GLU A 565 9.62 -6.82 9.32
N ASN A 566 9.58 -7.89 8.52
CA ASN A 566 8.47 -8.87 8.50
C ASN A 566 9.01 -10.29 8.31
N LYS A 567 10.18 -10.57 8.90
CA LYS A 567 10.93 -11.80 8.67
C LYS A 567 10.07 -13.04 8.87
N VAL A 568 10.21 -13.99 7.95
CA VAL A 568 9.52 -15.29 7.98
C VAL A 568 10.54 -16.43 8.11
N GLY A 569 10.06 -17.58 8.58
CA GLY A 569 10.77 -18.85 8.65
C GLY A 569 10.78 -19.58 7.31
N ASP A 570 10.68 -20.90 7.37
CA ASP A 570 10.58 -21.73 6.17
C ASP A 570 9.19 -21.58 5.53
N VAL A 571 9.18 -21.40 4.21
CA VAL A 571 7.96 -21.20 3.40
C VAL A 571 7.88 -22.20 2.25
N ALA A 572 8.47 -23.39 2.41
CA ALA A 572 8.45 -24.45 1.40
C ALA A 572 7.02 -24.82 0.93
N PHE A 573 6.00 -24.65 1.79
CA PHE A 573 4.60 -24.86 1.42
C PHE A 573 4.13 -23.96 0.28
N LEU A 574 4.70 -22.75 0.10
CA LEU A 574 4.39 -21.87 -1.04
C LEU A 574 4.82 -22.44 -2.40
N LYS A 575 5.58 -23.54 -2.43
CA LYS A 575 5.95 -24.23 -3.68
C LYS A 575 4.91 -25.24 -4.13
N HIS A 576 3.85 -25.42 -3.36
CA HIS A 576 2.77 -26.37 -3.63
C HIS A 576 1.43 -25.62 -3.64
N PRO A 577 0.45 -26.02 -4.45
CA PRO A 577 -0.84 -25.36 -4.47
C PRO A 577 -1.61 -25.71 -3.19
N CYS A 578 -2.33 -24.73 -2.62
CA CYS A 578 -3.19 -25.00 -1.48
C CYS A 578 -4.44 -25.78 -1.92
N ALA A 579 -5.11 -26.42 -0.95
CA ALA A 579 -6.33 -27.18 -1.22
C ALA A 579 -7.42 -26.36 -1.93
N ARG A 580 -7.55 -25.07 -1.59
CA ARG A 580 -8.51 -24.18 -2.25
C ARG A 580 -8.13 -23.84 -3.70
N ALA A 581 -6.85 -23.76 -4.02
CA ALA A 581 -6.41 -23.56 -5.40
C ALA A 581 -6.71 -24.80 -6.26
N ILE A 582 -6.54 -26.00 -5.68
CA ILE A 582 -6.93 -27.28 -6.31
C ILE A 582 -8.43 -27.33 -6.53
N GLN A 583 -9.23 -27.03 -5.50
CA GLN A 583 -10.69 -26.98 -5.63
C GLN A 583 -11.13 -25.99 -6.71
N ALA A 584 -10.54 -24.79 -6.74
CA ALA A 584 -10.87 -23.78 -7.76
C ALA A 584 -10.56 -24.28 -9.18
N TYR A 585 -9.47 -25.01 -9.38
CA TYR A 585 -9.18 -25.65 -10.66
C TYR A 585 -10.26 -26.68 -11.03
N GLU A 586 -10.61 -27.57 -10.11
CA GLU A 586 -11.62 -28.62 -10.34
C GLU A 586 -13.01 -28.03 -10.63
N ASP A 587 -13.42 -27.00 -9.90
CA ASP A 587 -14.68 -26.30 -10.11
C ASP A 587 -14.74 -25.64 -11.49
N ASN A 588 -13.65 -24.97 -11.90
CA ASN A 588 -13.56 -24.35 -13.23
C ASN A 588 -13.49 -25.39 -14.34
N LEU A 589 -12.87 -26.55 -14.09
CA LEU A 589 -12.85 -27.67 -15.04
C LEU A 589 -14.27 -28.17 -15.29
N GLN A 590 -15.02 -28.44 -14.23
CA GLN A 590 -16.42 -28.87 -14.31
C GLN A 590 -17.33 -27.79 -14.90
N ALA A 591 -17.08 -26.52 -14.63
CA ALA A 591 -17.82 -25.40 -15.23
C ALA A 591 -17.59 -25.35 -16.74
N PHE A 592 -16.34 -25.52 -17.19
CA PHE A 592 -16.02 -25.51 -18.61
C PHE A 592 -16.62 -26.71 -19.35
N GLU A 593 -16.57 -27.91 -18.76
CA GLU A 593 -17.23 -29.11 -19.31
C GLU A 593 -18.74 -28.96 -19.44
N ARG A 594 -19.39 -28.40 -18.42
CA ARG A 594 -20.83 -28.09 -18.47
C ARG A 594 -21.16 -27.03 -19.52
N ALA A 595 -20.35 -25.97 -19.62
CA ALA A 595 -20.54 -24.94 -20.63
C ALA A 595 -20.38 -25.49 -22.05
N LEU A 596 -19.38 -26.34 -22.29
CA LEU A 596 -19.22 -27.04 -23.59
C LEU A 596 -20.44 -27.90 -23.92
N SER A 597 -20.95 -28.66 -22.95
CA SER A 597 -22.09 -29.55 -23.15
C SER A 597 -23.36 -28.75 -23.46
N ALA A 598 -23.63 -27.69 -22.69
CA ALA A 598 -24.77 -26.79 -22.93
C ALA A 598 -24.65 -26.04 -24.27
N PHE A 599 -23.43 -25.68 -24.67
CA PHE A 599 -23.17 -25.02 -25.96
C PHE A 599 -23.53 -25.92 -27.14
N ASP A 600 -23.14 -27.20 -27.09
CA ASP A 600 -23.45 -28.19 -28.15
C ASP A 600 -24.96 -28.42 -28.30
N GLU A 601 -25.69 -28.43 -27.18
CA GLU A 601 -27.15 -28.58 -27.14
C GLU A 601 -27.90 -27.36 -27.71
N THR A 602 -27.34 -26.16 -27.60
CA THR A 602 -28.04 -24.91 -27.93
C THR A 602 -27.61 -24.28 -29.24
N HIS A 603 -26.42 -24.62 -29.76
CA HIS A 603 -25.83 -23.97 -30.93
C HIS A 603 -25.44 -24.97 -32.02
N HIS A 604 -26.25 -25.05 -33.08
CA HIS A 604 -26.05 -26.06 -34.15
C HIS A 604 -25.47 -25.53 -35.46
N SER A 605 -25.09 -24.25 -35.54
CA SER A 605 -24.47 -23.70 -36.76
C SER A 605 -23.09 -24.31 -37.00
N GLU A 606 -22.65 -24.37 -38.27
CA GLU A 606 -21.32 -24.90 -38.64
C GLU A 606 -20.18 -24.20 -37.88
N LYS A 607 -20.26 -22.86 -37.77
CA LYS A 607 -19.28 -22.06 -37.02
C LYS A 607 -19.30 -22.38 -35.52
N HIS A 608 -20.48 -22.62 -34.96
CA HIS A 608 -20.64 -23.01 -33.55
C HIS A 608 -20.10 -24.42 -33.29
N ARG A 609 -20.32 -25.38 -34.20
CA ARG A 609 -19.72 -26.72 -34.10
C ARG A 609 -18.19 -26.68 -34.15
N ALA A 610 -17.63 -25.84 -35.03
CA ALA A 610 -16.19 -25.63 -35.09
C ALA A 610 -15.64 -25.03 -33.78
N PHE A 611 -16.33 -24.04 -33.22
CA PHE A 611 -15.98 -23.44 -31.93
C PHE A 611 -16.04 -24.45 -30.77
N TYR A 612 -17.11 -25.24 -30.68
CA TYR A 612 -17.24 -26.35 -29.74
C TYR A 612 -16.08 -27.34 -29.83
N LYS A 613 -15.76 -27.82 -31.04
CA LYS A 613 -14.64 -28.75 -31.28
C LYS A 613 -13.31 -28.17 -30.75
N LYS A 614 -13.05 -26.88 -30.99
CA LYS A 614 -11.86 -26.21 -30.46
C LYS A 614 -11.87 -26.06 -28.95
N GLY A 615 -13.05 -25.90 -28.35
CA GLY A 615 -13.22 -25.98 -26.90
C GLY A 615 -12.86 -27.36 -26.32
N CYS A 616 -13.30 -28.45 -26.97
CA CYS A 616 -12.92 -29.81 -26.58
C CYS A 616 -11.41 -30.07 -26.72
N GLU A 617 -10.79 -29.59 -27.80
CA GLU A 617 -9.34 -29.69 -28.00
C GLU A 617 -8.58 -28.93 -26.89
N LEU A 618 -9.00 -27.71 -26.56
CA LEU A 618 -8.42 -26.92 -25.46
C LEU A 618 -8.55 -27.64 -24.11
N LEU A 619 -9.73 -28.20 -23.82
CA LEU A 619 -9.96 -28.99 -22.60
C LEU A 619 -9.00 -30.18 -22.49
N ALA A 620 -8.76 -30.89 -23.61
CA ALA A 620 -7.82 -32.01 -23.64
C ALA A 620 -6.38 -31.56 -23.30
N TYR A 621 -5.91 -30.44 -23.88
CA TYR A 621 -4.59 -29.89 -23.58
C TYR A 621 -4.46 -29.43 -22.12
N VAL A 622 -5.51 -28.85 -21.54
CA VAL A 622 -5.53 -28.45 -20.13
C VAL A 622 -5.39 -29.68 -19.22
N LYS A 623 -6.20 -30.74 -19.45
CA LYS A 623 -6.13 -31.98 -18.67
C LYS A 623 -4.78 -32.68 -18.80
N GLU A 624 -4.22 -32.73 -20.01
CA GLU A 624 -2.89 -33.29 -20.25
C GLU A 624 -1.80 -32.51 -19.48
N THR A 625 -1.90 -31.18 -19.46
CA THR A 625 -0.93 -30.31 -18.78
C THR A 625 -1.06 -30.38 -17.26
N ALA A 626 -2.28 -30.52 -16.74
CA ALA A 626 -2.53 -30.68 -15.31
C ALA A 626 -2.02 -32.03 -14.77
N GLY A 627 -2.15 -33.09 -15.57
CA GLY A 627 -1.80 -34.45 -15.13
C GLY A 627 -2.72 -34.98 -14.03
N ASN A 628 -2.27 -36.03 -13.33
CA ASN A 628 -3.08 -36.75 -12.34
C ASN A 628 -2.82 -36.31 -10.89
N ASP A 629 -1.75 -35.56 -10.62
CA ASP A 629 -1.37 -35.12 -9.27
C ASP A 629 -1.25 -33.60 -9.22
N LEU A 630 -2.38 -32.94 -8.95
CA LEU A 630 -2.48 -31.49 -8.88
C LEU A 630 -1.64 -30.90 -7.73
N GLY A 631 -1.39 -31.66 -6.65
CA GLY A 631 -0.57 -31.21 -5.52
C GLY A 631 0.93 -31.14 -5.84
N SER A 632 1.36 -31.87 -6.87
CA SER A 632 2.74 -31.83 -7.38
C SER A 632 3.01 -30.69 -8.37
N LEU A 633 1.95 -30.04 -8.89
CA LEU A 633 2.11 -28.90 -9.79
C LEU A 633 2.68 -27.69 -9.06
N LYS A 634 3.34 -26.81 -9.81
CA LYS A 634 3.67 -25.50 -9.26
C LYS A 634 2.39 -24.65 -9.08
N PRO A 635 2.31 -23.77 -8.07
CA PRO A 635 1.15 -22.92 -7.85
C PRO A 635 0.81 -22.01 -9.04
N ASP A 636 1.82 -21.41 -9.67
CA ASP A 636 1.65 -20.54 -10.84
C ASP A 636 1.08 -21.31 -12.05
N HIS A 637 1.53 -22.56 -12.23
CA HIS A 637 1.00 -23.47 -13.23
C HIS A 637 -0.48 -23.79 -12.99
N LEU A 638 -0.87 -24.15 -11.76
CA LEU A 638 -2.26 -24.45 -11.46
C LEU A 638 -3.15 -23.21 -11.63
N ALA A 639 -2.70 -22.05 -11.14
CA ALA A 639 -3.40 -20.78 -11.28
C ALA A 639 -3.68 -20.44 -12.76
N ASP A 640 -2.71 -20.66 -13.65
CA ASP A 640 -2.89 -20.43 -15.07
C ASP A 640 -3.89 -21.36 -15.74
N LEU A 641 -3.86 -22.65 -15.40
CA LEU A 641 -4.85 -23.58 -15.92
C LEU A 641 -6.26 -23.21 -15.44
N THR A 642 -6.40 -22.81 -14.18
CA THR A 642 -7.67 -22.30 -13.63
C THR A 642 -8.16 -21.08 -14.40
N ARG A 643 -7.29 -20.11 -14.71
CA ARG A 643 -7.64 -18.93 -15.50
C ARG A 643 -8.03 -19.27 -16.94
N VAL A 644 -7.30 -20.20 -17.58
CA VAL A 644 -7.65 -20.72 -18.91
C VAL A 644 -9.07 -21.27 -18.92
N LEU A 645 -9.40 -22.14 -17.96
CA LEU A 645 -10.73 -22.75 -17.85
C LEU A 645 -11.81 -21.70 -17.58
N SER A 646 -11.56 -20.76 -16.68
CA SER A 646 -12.50 -19.69 -16.34
C SER A 646 -12.80 -18.78 -17.54
N CYS A 647 -11.75 -18.30 -18.22
CA CYS A 647 -11.88 -17.40 -19.37
C CYS A 647 -12.51 -18.11 -20.58
N ALA A 648 -12.16 -19.38 -20.81
CA ALA A 648 -12.77 -20.18 -21.88
C ALA A 648 -14.27 -20.43 -21.61
N THR A 649 -14.65 -20.67 -20.36
CA THR A 649 -16.05 -20.80 -19.93
C THR A 649 -16.84 -19.51 -20.18
N GLN A 650 -16.30 -18.36 -19.78
CA GLN A 650 -16.93 -17.06 -20.04
C GLN A 650 -17.09 -16.81 -21.54
N THR A 651 -16.08 -17.13 -22.35
CA THR A 651 -16.14 -16.96 -23.81
C THR A 651 -17.25 -17.82 -24.45
N LEU A 652 -17.47 -19.05 -23.97
CA LEU A 652 -18.60 -19.88 -24.44
C LEU A 652 -19.95 -19.26 -24.07
N ASN A 653 -20.10 -18.87 -22.79
CA ASN A 653 -21.37 -18.36 -22.27
C ASN A 653 -21.76 -17.01 -22.87
N ASP A 654 -20.77 -16.17 -23.18
CA ASP A 654 -20.98 -14.83 -23.71
C ASP A 654 -20.95 -14.77 -25.25
N VAL A 655 -20.86 -15.91 -25.96
CA VAL A 655 -20.62 -15.92 -27.42
C VAL A 655 -21.59 -15.06 -28.23
N ASP A 656 -22.83 -14.91 -27.77
CA ASP A 656 -23.87 -14.14 -28.45
C ASP A 656 -23.76 -12.63 -28.17
N ASP A 657 -23.04 -12.24 -27.13
CA ASP A 657 -22.70 -10.87 -26.77
C ASP A 657 -21.34 -10.51 -27.39
N LYS A 658 -21.39 -9.73 -28.49
CA LYS A 658 -20.20 -9.37 -29.26
C LYS A 658 -19.17 -8.60 -28.45
N ASP A 659 -19.60 -7.71 -27.55
CA ASP A 659 -18.70 -6.84 -26.81
C ASP A 659 -18.01 -7.63 -25.68
N LYS A 660 -18.77 -8.45 -24.96
CA LYS A 660 -18.21 -9.36 -23.95
C LYS A 660 -17.28 -10.41 -24.57
N THR A 661 -17.70 -11.04 -25.66
CA THR A 661 -16.86 -12.02 -26.37
C THR A 661 -15.54 -11.38 -26.84
N ARG A 662 -15.59 -10.16 -27.38
CA ARG A 662 -14.38 -9.41 -27.76
C ARG A 662 -13.45 -9.17 -26.57
N LYS A 663 -13.99 -8.80 -25.41
CA LYS A 663 -13.21 -8.63 -24.17
C LYS A 663 -12.55 -9.96 -23.77
N ASN A 664 -13.32 -11.04 -23.73
CA ASN A 664 -12.84 -12.38 -23.34
C ASN A 664 -11.74 -12.88 -24.29
N ILE A 665 -11.87 -12.64 -25.60
CA ILE A 665 -10.82 -12.95 -26.59
C ILE A 665 -9.51 -12.21 -26.30
N GLY A 666 -9.59 -10.94 -25.88
CA GLY A 666 -8.41 -10.17 -25.47
C GLY A 666 -7.68 -10.84 -24.31
N GLU A 667 -8.42 -11.31 -23.31
CA GLU A 667 -7.87 -12.04 -22.16
C GLU A 667 -7.27 -13.40 -22.55
N LEU A 668 -7.96 -14.18 -23.38
CA LEU A 668 -7.42 -15.45 -23.90
C LEU A 668 -6.08 -15.25 -24.63
N ALA A 669 -5.95 -14.17 -25.40
CA ALA A 669 -4.70 -13.85 -26.10
C ALA A 669 -3.55 -13.48 -25.14
N LYS A 670 -3.84 -12.70 -24.08
CA LYS A 670 -2.86 -12.36 -23.03
C LYS A 670 -2.38 -13.62 -22.30
N ILE A 671 -3.32 -14.49 -21.90
CA ILE A 671 -3.01 -15.76 -21.24
C ILE A 671 -2.16 -16.64 -22.18
N SER A 672 -2.56 -16.77 -23.45
CA SER A 672 -1.82 -17.54 -24.45
C SER A 672 -0.37 -17.07 -24.58
N GLN A 673 -0.15 -15.76 -24.70
CA GLN A 673 1.18 -15.20 -24.82
C GLN A 673 2.04 -15.52 -23.58
N HIS A 674 1.44 -15.48 -22.40
CA HIS A 674 2.13 -15.82 -21.16
C HIS A 674 2.53 -17.30 -21.10
N VAL A 675 1.60 -18.21 -21.39
CA VAL A 675 1.82 -19.65 -21.19
C VAL A 675 2.63 -20.31 -22.31
N SER A 676 2.57 -19.78 -23.53
CA SER A 676 3.24 -20.36 -24.71
C SER A 676 4.77 -20.42 -24.59
N GLY A 677 5.37 -19.58 -23.74
CA GLY A 677 6.83 -19.53 -23.52
C GLY A 677 7.41 -20.63 -22.61
N ARG A 678 6.58 -21.56 -22.11
CA ARG A 678 6.97 -22.59 -21.14
C ARG A 678 7.35 -23.92 -21.83
N SER A 679 6.90 -25.06 -21.30
CA SER A 679 7.19 -26.39 -21.85
C SER A 679 6.36 -26.69 -23.11
N SER A 680 6.64 -27.82 -23.78
CA SER A 680 5.86 -28.25 -24.95
C SER A 680 4.37 -28.47 -24.67
N ALA A 681 4.01 -28.97 -23.47
CA ALA A 681 2.61 -29.13 -23.08
C ALA A 681 1.90 -27.76 -22.94
N TRP A 682 2.56 -26.81 -22.29
CA TRP A 682 2.08 -25.43 -22.17
C TRP A 682 1.99 -24.71 -23.52
N LYS A 683 2.88 -25.04 -24.46
CA LYS A 683 2.79 -24.54 -25.83
C LYS A 683 1.49 -24.98 -26.52
N ASN A 684 1.06 -26.23 -26.32
CA ASN A 684 -0.20 -26.72 -26.87
C ASN A 684 -1.41 -26.02 -26.25
N VAL A 685 -1.39 -25.75 -24.94
CA VAL A 685 -2.41 -24.91 -24.28
C VAL A 685 -2.45 -23.50 -24.89
N GLY A 686 -1.28 -22.88 -25.07
CA GLY A 686 -1.14 -21.56 -25.69
C GLY A 686 -1.69 -21.50 -27.11
N ILE A 687 -1.34 -22.47 -27.97
CA ILE A 687 -1.88 -22.57 -29.33
C ILE A 687 -3.39 -22.84 -29.30
N GLY A 688 -3.84 -23.75 -28.43
CA GLY A 688 -5.26 -24.08 -28.25
C GLY A 688 -6.10 -22.85 -27.89
N LEU A 689 -5.61 -21.99 -27.00
CA LEU A 689 -6.25 -20.72 -26.64
C LEU A 689 -6.43 -19.78 -27.83
N LEU A 690 -5.40 -19.60 -28.66
CA LEU A 690 -5.49 -18.71 -29.83
C LEU A 690 -6.45 -19.26 -30.87
N VAL A 691 -6.41 -20.57 -31.11
CA VAL A 691 -7.33 -21.26 -32.03
C VAL A 691 -8.77 -21.15 -31.54
N PHE A 692 -8.99 -21.36 -30.25
CA PHE A 692 -10.29 -21.20 -29.60
C PHE A 692 -10.81 -19.75 -29.71
N ALA A 693 -9.97 -18.76 -29.44
CA ALA A 693 -10.30 -17.34 -29.60
C ALA A 693 -10.63 -16.96 -31.06
N CYS A 694 -9.90 -17.50 -32.04
CA CYS A 694 -10.20 -17.30 -33.46
C CYS A 694 -11.56 -17.91 -33.86
N ALA A 695 -11.90 -19.08 -33.32
CA ALA A 695 -13.20 -19.70 -33.55
C ALA A 695 -14.34 -18.86 -32.93
N ALA A 696 -14.16 -18.31 -31.73
CA ALA A 696 -15.12 -17.36 -31.14
C ALA A 696 -15.36 -16.13 -32.03
N LEU A 697 -14.29 -15.56 -32.61
CA LEU A 697 -14.39 -14.43 -33.56
C LEU A 697 -15.21 -14.74 -34.82
N LEU A 698 -15.22 -16.00 -35.26
CA LEU A 698 -16.04 -16.45 -36.39
C LEU A 698 -17.53 -16.48 -36.01
N CYS A 699 -17.84 -16.95 -34.79
CA CYS A 699 -19.20 -17.01 -34.25
C CYS A 699 -19.83 -15.62 -34.17
N ILE A 700 -19.11 -14.62 -33.64
CA ILE A 700 -19.61 -13.24 -33.56
C ILE A 700 -19.54 -12.44 -34.88
N GLY A 701 -19.10 -13.08 -35.97
CA GLY A 701 -19.11 -12.51 -37.31
C GLY A 701 -18.04 -11.44 -37.59
N ILE A 702 -17.10 -11.21 -36.66
CA ILE A 702 -16.00 -10.24 -36.84
C ILE A 702 -15.04 -10.71 -37.95
N LEU A 703 -14.83 -12.02 -38.09
CA LEU A 703 -14.00 -12.58 -39.16
C LEU A 703 -14.71 -12.69 -40.52
N ALA A 704 -16.04 -12.54 -40.58
CA ALA A 704 -16.83 -12.63 -41.82
C ALA A 704 -17.24 -11.26 -42.39
N ALA A 705 -17.12 -10.18 -41.62
CA ALA A 705 -17.44 -8.80 -42.03
C ALA A 705 -16.18 -7.93 -42.12
N ILE A 706 -15.59 -7.81 -43.31
CA ILE A 706 -14.53 -6.82 -43.61
C ILE A 706 -15.21 -5.69 -44.39
N PRO A 707 -15.37 -4.48 -43.80
CA PRO A 707 -14.25 -3.55 -43.78
C PRO A 707 -14.10 -2.73 -42.49
N SER A 708 -12.85 -2.53 -42.06
CA SER A 708 -12.33 -1.56 -41.08
C SER A 708 -12.36 -1.86 -39.56
N GLY A 709 -13.25 -2.72 -39.02
CA GLY A 709 -13.32 -2.96 -37.56
C GLY A 709 -12.70 -4.27 -37.03
N GLY A 710 -12.60 -5.33 -37.86
CA GLY A 710 -12.12 -6.67 -37.44
C GLY A 710 -10.62 -6.89 -37.54
N SER A 711 -9.91 -6.07 -38.33
CA SER A 711 -8.48 -6.21 -38.59
C SER A 711 -7.61 -5.89 -37.38
N SER A 712 -8.01 -4.96 -36.50
CA SER A 712 -7.23 -4.57 -35.31
C SER A 712 -7.19 -5.67 -34.25
N LEU A 713 -8.31 -6.35 -33.98
CA LEU A 713 -8.35 -7.43 -32.99
C LEU A 713 -7.62 -8.69 -33.49
N LEU A 714 -7.75 -8.98 -34.79
CA LEU A 714 -6.97 -10.02 -35.46
C LEU A 714 -5.47 -9.67 -35.45
N LEU A 715 -5.11 -8.39 -35.62
CA LEU A 715 -3.76 -7.85 -35.42
C LEU A 715 -3.31 -7.91 -33.95
N THR A 716 -4.20 -7.84 -32.97
CA THR A 716 -3.88 -8.01 -31.55
C THR A 716 -3.65 -9.48 -31.21
N VAL A 717 -4.50 -10.40 -31.68
CA VAL A 717 -4.29 -11.85 -31.56
C VAL A 717 -3.05 -12.29 -32.34
N ALA A 718 -2.84 -11.72 -33.54
CA ALA A 718 -1.67 -11.98 -34.36
C ALA A 718 -0.41 -11.33 -33.77
N GLY A 719 -0.51 -10.11 -33.24
CA GLY A 719 0.57 -9.37 -32.58
C GLY A 719 0.99 -10.00 -31.26
N ALA A 720 0.04 -10.54 -30.48
CA ALA A 720 0.30 -11.36 -29.30
C ALA A 720 1.02 -12.67 -29.65
N ALA A 721 0.78 -13.21 -30.85
CA ALA A 721 1.52 -14.32 -31.44
C ALA A 721 2.81 -13.90 -32.20
N GLY A 722 3.21 -12.62 -32.16
CA GLY A 722 4.41 -12.09 -32.80
C GLY A 722 4.38 -11.97 -34.33
N LEU A 723 3.20 -11.84 -34.94
CA LEU A 723 3.02 -11.65 -36.38
C LEU A 723 3.00 -10.16 -36.77
N SER A 724 3.93 -9.72 -37.62
CA SER A 724 3.77 -8.49 -38.40
C SER A 724 2.80 -8.74 -39.57
N VAL A 725 1.60 -8.18 -39.53
CA VAL A 725 0.63 -8.27 -40.64
C VAL A 725 0.96 -7.18 -41.68
N ALA A 726 1.90 -7.47 -42.57
CA ALA A 726 1.96 -6.80 -43.86
C ALA A 726 1.06 -7.58 -44.84
N ALA A 727 -0.25 -7.36 -44.80
CA ALA A 727 -1.19 -7.69 -45.89
C ALA A 727 -2.65 -7.41 -45.46
N THR A 728 -3.08 -6.15 -45.49
CA THR A 728 -4.50 -5.79 -45.59
C THR A 728 -4.78 -5.23 -46.98
N ALA A 729 -4.63 -6.07 -48.00
CA ALA A 729 -5.28 -5.89 -49.30
C ALA A 729 -5.34 -7.24 -50.02
N GLY A 730 -6.54 -7.69 -50.38
CA GLY A 730 -6.73 -8.74 -51.39
C GLY A 730 -7.15 -10.11 -50.84
N ILE A 731 -8.43 -10.23 -50.47
CA ILE A 731 -9.15 -11.49 -50.69
C ILE A 731 -10.49 -11.14 -51.34
N THR A 732 -10.47 -10.94 -52.65
CA THR A 732 -11.65 -11.07 -53.50
C THR A 732 -11.26 -11.87 -54.74
N VAL A 733 -11.90 -13.04 -54.86
CA VAL A 733 -12.26 -13.83 -56.05
C VAL A 733 -11.53 -13.53 -57.38
N GLY A 734 -10.83 -14.55 -57.91
CA GLY A 734 -10.73 -14.79 -59.36
C GLY A 734 -9.38 -14.54 -60.05
N ALA A 735 -8.72 -15.63 -60.45
CA ALA A 735 -7.77 -15.82 -61.57
C ALA A 735 -6.60 -14.84 -61.84
N ALA A 736 -5.39 -15.44 -61.87
CA ALA A 736 -4.18 -15.11 -62.64
C ALA A 736 -3.43 -13.77 -62.39
N ALA A 737 -2.22 -13.86 -61.80
CA ALA A 737 -0.94 -13.44 -62.42
C ALA A 737 0.22 -13.51 -61.42
N SER A 738 1.32 -14.11 -61.88
CA SER A 738 2.63 -14.21 -61.26
C SER A 738 3.43 -12.90 -61.31
N ALA A 739 4.37 -12.75 -60.36
CA ALA A 739 5.76 -12.28 -60.53
C ALA A 739 6.23 -11.02 -59.73
N VAL A 740 7.15 -11.32 -58.78
CA VAL A 740 8.47 -10.68 -58.54
C VAL A 740 8.55 -9.38 -57.71
N ALA A 741 9.05 -9.53 -56.46
CA ALA A 741 10.37 -9.07 -55.97
C ALA A 741 10.39 -9.08 -54.42
N GLY A 742 11.34 -9.65 -53.66
CA GLY A 742 12.51 -10.51 -53.86
C GLY A 742 12.81 -11.14 -52.48
N ALA A 743 12.89 -12.47 -52.37
CA ALA A 743 14.12 -13.27 -52.42
C ALA A 743 14.96 -13.21 -51.13
N GLY A 744 14.98 -14.33 -50.40
CA GLY A 744 16.03 -14.66 -49.44
C GLY A 744 15.53 -15.36 -48.19
N LEU A 745 15.49 -16.70 -48.23
CA LEU A 745 15.66 -17.67 -47.12
C LEU A 745 14.62 -18.81 -47.14
N PHE A 746 14.69 -19.65 -48.18
CA PHE A 746 14.41 -21.08 -48.02
C PHE A 746 15.76 -21.81 -48.12
N ALA A 747 16.40 -21.98 -46.97
CA ALA A 747 17.41 -23.00 -46.78
C ALA A 747 16.94 -23.84 -45.59
N HIS A 748 16.78 -25.14 -45.85
CA HIS A 748 16.55 -26.19 -44.87
C HIS A 748 17.42 -25.95 -43.61
N GLY A 749 16.79 -25.56 -42.52
CA GLY A 749 17.41 -25.34 -41.22
C GLY A 749 16.35 -25.53 -40.15
N LYS A 750 16.70 -26.24 -39.08
CA LYS A 750 15.84 -26.54 -37.93
C LYS A 750 15.08 -25.27 -37.48
N GLU A 751 13.81 -25.15 -37.85
CA GLU A 751 12.96 -24.06 -37.38
C GLU A 751 12.91 -24.11 -35.84
N LYS A 752 13.44 -23.08 -35.19
CA LYS A 752 13.41 -22.91 -33.74
C LYS A 752 12.94 -21.49 -33.42
N GLY A 753 12.15 -21.36 -32.36
CA GLY A 753 11.57 -20.09 -31.90
C GLY A 753 10.38 -19.62 -32.73
N LEU A 754 10.18 -18.30 -32.75
CA LEU A 754 9.00 -17.58 -33.26
C LEU A 754 8.55 -17.99 -34.67
N ALA A 755 9.46 -18.37 -35.58
CA ALA A 755 9.11 -18.78 -36.94
C ALA A 755 8.33 -20.11 -37.00
N LYS A 756 8.64 -21.06 -36.10
CA LYS A 756 7.90 -22.33 -35.97
C LYS A 756 6.51 -22.10 -35.36
N GLU A 757 6.43 -21.24 -34.35
CA GLU A 757 5.16 -20.83 -33.70
C GLU A 757 4.23 -20.14 -34.69
N VAL A 758 4.77 -19.24 -35.52
CA VAL A 758 4.06 -18.60 -36.62
C VAL A 758 3.59 -19.60 -37.67
N SER A 759 4.39 -20.62 -37.99
CA SER A 759 4.03 -21.67 -38.96
C SER A 759 2.91 -22.57 -38.44
N GLU A 760 2.99 -23.00 -37.17
CA GLU A 760 2.00 -23.85 -36.50
C GLU A 760 0.66 -23.11 -36.30
N PHE A 761 0.68 -21.86 -35.87
CA PHE A 761 -0.53 -21.04 -35.77
C PHE A 761 -1.16 -20.77 -37.14
N LYS A 762 -0.36 -20.46 -38.17
CA LYS A 762 -0.86 -20.31 -39.56
C LYS A 762 -1.44 -21.61 -40.12
N ALA A 763 -0.88 -22.76 -39.78
CA ALA A 763 -1.41 -24.06 -40.18
C ALA A 763 -2.79 -24.30 -39.53
N ALA A 764 -2.90 -24.10 -38.21
CA ALA A 764 -4.16 -24.25 -37.49
C ALA A 764 -5.23 -23.28 -38.00
N LEU A 765 -4.88 -22.02 -38.29
CA LEU A 765 -5.81 -21.01 -38.81
C LEU A 765 -6.27 -21.30 -40.25
N LYS A 766 -5.38 -21.88 -41.07
CA LYS A 766 -5.74 -22.38 -42.42
C LYS A 766 -6.70 -23.57 -42.36
N GLU A 767 -6.54 -24.47 -41.40
CA GLU A 767 -7.46 -25.59 -41.21
C GLU A 767 -8.86 -25.11 -40.83
N ILE A 768 -8.97 -24.18 -39.87
CA ILE A 768 -10.26 -23.57 -39.48
C ILE A 768 -10.94 -22.89 -40.67
N THR A 769 -10.18 -22.24 -41.55
CA THR A 769 -10.71 -21.55 -42.74
C THR A 769 -11.12 -22.53 -43.84
N LYS A 770 -10.48 -23.72 -43.90
CA LYS A 770 -10.77 -24.77 -44.88
C LYS A 770 -11.99 -25.60 -44.47
N GLU A 771 -12.12 -25.94 -43.18
CA GLU A 771 -13.30 -26.61 -42.61
C GLU A 771 -14.58 -25.79 -42.90
N ASN A 772 -14.55 -24.46 -42.73
CA ASN A 772 -15.69 -23.56 -43.03
C ASN A 772 -15.93 -23.29 -44.54
N ARG A 773 -15.08 -23.77 -45.45
CA ARG A 773 -15.20 -23.55 -46.91
C ARG A 773 -15.60 -24.80 -47.68
N SER A 774 -15.40 -26.01 -47.15
CA SER A 774 -15.61 -27.25 -47.90
C SER A 774 -17.07 -27.72 -47.98
N GLU A 775 -18.02 -27.12 -47.27
CA GLU A 775 -19.43 -27.55 -47.30
C GLU A 775 -20.35 -26.67 -48.18
N LYS A 776 -19.79 -25.72 -48.95
CA LYS A 776 -20.55 -24.87 -49.89
C LYS A 776 -20.52 -25.30 -51.36
N THR A 777 -20.25 -26.57 -51.63
CA THR A 777 -20.37 -27.17 -52.97
C THR A 777 -21.07 -28.51 -52.87
N ASP A 778 -22.40 -28.49 -52.86
CA ASP A 778 -23.28 -29.53 -53.39
C ASP A 778 -24.72 -29.01 -53.36
N ASP A 779 -25.01 -27.95 -54.12
CA ASP A 779 -26.39 -27.69 -54.55
C ASP A 779 -26.43 -26.75 -55.77
N LEU A 780 -26.22 -27.31 -56.97
CA LEU A 780 -26.67 -26.72 -58.23
C LEU A 780 -27.10 -27.86 -59.15
N SER A 781 -28.32 -28.34 -58.94
CA SER A 781 -29.09 -28.96 -60.01
C SER A 781 -29.46 -27.87 -61.02
N GLU A 782 -29.08 -28.10 -62.28
CA GLU A 782 -29.43 -27.27 -63.43
C GLU A 782 -30.95 -27.07 -63.54
N PRO A 783 -31.36 -25.93 -64.10
CA PRO A 783 -32.31 -26.01 -65.19
C PRO A 783 -31.75 -25.39 -66.47
N LEU A 784 -31.83 -26.21 -67.52
CA LEU A 784 -31.88 -25.85 -68.93
C LEU A 784 -32.66 -24.56 -69.18
N LEU A 785 -32.10 -23.66 -69.99
CA LEU A 785 -32.80 -23.02 -71.11
C LEU A 785 -31.80 -22.34 -72.08
N GLU A 786 -31.69 -23.00 -73.23
CA GLU A 786 -31.34 -22.56 -74.58
C GLU A 786 -31.07 -21.07 -74.87
N GLY A 787 -30.02 -20.85 -75.67
CA GLY A 787 -30.22 -20.20 -76.97
C GLY A 787 -29.36 -18.97 -77.27
N GLN A 788 -28.10 -19.17 -77.67
CA GLN A 788 -27.47 -18.26 -78.62
C GLN A 788 -27.85 -18.68 -80.06
N ARG A 789 -28.53 -17.79 -80.77
CA ARG A 789 -28.42 -17.68 -82.24
C ARG A 789 -27.91 -16.28 -82.59
N SER A 790 -26.69 -16.30 -83.12
CA SER A 790 -25.98 -15.38 -84.02
C SER A 790 -26.48 -13.96 -84.32
N ASN A 791 -25.47 -13.09 -84.45
CA ASN A 791 -25.24 -12.02 -85.43
C ASN A 791 -25.65 -10.58 -85.10
N ILE A 792 -24.60 -9.74 -85.19
CA ILE A 792 -24.46 -8.26 -85.17
C ILE A 792 -24.41 -7.62 -83.79
#